data_AF-A0A4S8R541-F1
#
_entry.id   AF-A0A4S8R541-F1
#
_cell.length_a   1.000
_cell.length_b   1.000
_cell.length_c   1.000
_cell.angle_alpha   90.00
_cell.angle_beta   90.00
_cell.angle_gamma   90.00
#
_symmetry.space_group_name_H-M   'P 1'
#
loop_
_entity.id
_entity.type
_entity.pdbx_description
1 polymer ?
#
loop_
_entity_poly.entity_id
_entity_poly.type
_entity_poly.pdbx_seq_one_letter_code
_entity_poly.pdbx_strand_id
1 'polypeptide(L)'
;MNIIEAIHQAASPFITIIPPRLLNIPTEIRRNIFICLLVNIELAEASSIDQSERYGADLKYGLSPQVLLICRLFYEEGKEVLYGLNHFIVETLPNIHLVSQHTIEPVTLCSPLTRWHNQLITHLPKVSMQKKLLRMNPGIRLVRKWRIILSAKLHEPRSQDGLVELCRLLCELQIISGGSLLRELDVCIIPKGVEFEYGYLDASKMRENLLPLELLRNIPRVSIRTARISEIPDFACRDEWFETPLVTNSILPAAPYRHHLIDLIQGNSEVELSTKMFTALLKYAQAFERDPEFERAMSLSFEEVATLMAGKFSELRENPFLNKAFHPKELAHTIEAGLQKARYMTEIASGDITKTIKFKEERSVILKYLERQFCRISHASEELVGFVKLHKRKWGVFDPACTKQYNGFDMVIYTEAMVLLEDYVASFTRELDASTKMAVRTQFSLFEHRYEFMAREIKLQKCRVAYNRRDPITFRQYFQEVVWNMESQYFMILRARSKLYKWDAGSNVPDIKVKPLSSLKSWDIRWEIEEPTTTAITESEAQKMQNDLQRQIAQKSFLAQQGGGNRVSQAPAILDGDSTNSQNENIENCSGENHITEMKLEELANWESLPFHDDDEFCELTFQLKDNQSQLPSITNAHVLSDSASENNFYEDLFRDHPDDESLRLESEDENEFGKDLVNIGGAILHVLPWLADSESSLSHVFPWMTRCQQ
;
A
#
# COMPACT_ATOMS: atom_id res chain seq x y z
N MET A 1 83.94 4.90 15.94
CA MET A 1 82.51 4.95 16.29
C MET A 1 81.95 6.26 15.77
N ASN A 2 81.30 6.25 14.60
CA ASN A 2 80.36 7.29 14.19
C ASN A 2 79.58 6.82 12.96
N ILE A 3 78.37 6.34 13.19
CA ILE A 3 77.38 5.85 12.22
C ILE A 3 76.58 7.06 11.69
N ILE A 4 77.25 8.16 11.33
CA ILE A 4 76.58 9.41 10.95
C ILE A 4 76.99 9.91 9.54
N GLU A 5 77.98 9.30 8.89
CA GLU A 5 78.42 9.71 7.54
C GLU A 5 77.92 8.81 6.39
N ALA A 6 77.04 7.84 6.66
CA ALA A 6 76.43 6.99 5.62
C ALA A 6 74.97 7.35 5.28
N ILE A 7 74.40 8.42 5.86
CA ILE A 7 72.97 8.77 5.70
C ILE A 7 72.72 9.95 4.71
N HIS A 8 73.76 10.61 4.19
CA HIS A 8 73.58 11.81 3.35
C HIS A 8 73.86 11.66 1.84
N GLN A 9 73.71 10.46 1.27
CA GLN A 9 73.74 10.27 -0.19
C GLN A 9 72.63 9.33 -0.70
N ALA A 10 71.37 9.74 -0.55
CA ALA A 10 70.25 9.30 -1.42
C ALA A 10 68.97 10.08 -1.09
N ALA A 11 68.96 11.39 -1.32
CA ALA A 11 67.74 12.18 -1.38
C ALA A 11 67.61 12.82 -2.76
N SER A 12 67.51 11.96 -3.78
CA SER A 12 66.86 12.35 -5.03
C SER A 12 65.35 12.38 -4.75
N PRO A 13 64.61 13.43 -5.12
CA PRO A 13 63.18 13.41 -4.97
C PRO A 13 62.66 12.40 -5.99
N PHE A 14 62.37 11.19 -5.52
CA PHE A 14 61.35 10.39 -6.17
C PHE A 14 60.10 11.25 -6.14
N ILE A 15 59.82 11.92 -7.26
CA ILE A 15 58.47 12.31 -7.62
C ILE A 15 57.67 11.03 -7.47
N THR A 16 57.03 10.89 -6.32
CA THR A 16 56.08 9.84 -6.09
C THR A 16 54.94 10.24 -7.01
N ILE A 17 54.94 9.67 -8.21
CA ILE A 17 53.80 9.75 -9.12
C ILE A 17 52.70 9.03 -8.35
N ILE A 18 51.97 9.78 -7.54
CA ILE A 18 50.72 9.35 -6.93
C ILE A 18 49.90 8.86 -8.13
N PRO A 19 49.51 7.58 -8.20
CA PRO A 19 48.71 7.11 -9.32
C PRO A 19 47.51 8.05 -9.44
N PRO A 20 47.16 8.53 -10.64
CA PRO A 20 46.01 9.39 -10.80
C PRO A 20 44.83 8.63 -10.20
N ARG A 21 44.33 9.10 -9.05
CA ARG A 21 43.16 8.50 -8.43
C ARG A 21 42.10 8.52 -9.52
N LEU A 22 41.49 7.37 -9.84
CA LEU A 22 40.44 7.26 -10.85
C LEU A 22 39.31 8.30 -10.66
N LEU A 23 39.18 8.86 -9.45
CA LEU A 23 38.34 10.00 -9.08
C LEU A 23 38.71 11.35 -9.73
N ASN A 24 39.98 11.56 -10.09
CA ASN A 24 40.49 12.77 -10.72
C ASN A 24 40.33 12.77 -12.25
N ILE A 25 39.92 11.64 -12.83
CA ILE A 25 39.59 11.54 -14.25
C ILE A 25 38.27 12.30 -14.48
N PRO A 26 38.16 13.19 -15.48
CA PRO A 26 36.91 13.85 -15.83
C PRO A 26 35.75 12.86 -16.01
N THR A 27 34.54 13.28 -15.61
CA THR A 27 33.34 12.43 -15.63
C THR A 27 33.05 11.84 -17.02
N GLU A 28 33.34 12.59 -18.08
CA GLU A 28 33.17 12.16 -19.48
C GLU A 28 34.07 10.97 -19.82
N ILE A 29 35.34 11.02 -19.38
CA ILE A 29 36.29 9.93 -19.61
C ILE A 29 35.91 8.72 -18.76
N ARG A 30 35.50 8.92 -17.49
CA ARG A 30 34.97 7.82 -16.65
C ARG A 30 33.76 7.16 -17.29
N ARG A 31 32.83 7.95 -17.84
CA ARG A 31 31.65 7.44 -18.56
C ARG A 31 32.05 6.59 -19.76
N ASN A 32 33.03 7.02 -20.56
CA ASN A 32 33.53 6.22 -21.69
C ASN A 32 34.17 4.90 -21.22
N ILE A 33 34.93 4.94 -20.12
CA ILE A 33 35.47 3.73 -19.49
C ILE A 33 34.32 2.80 -19.08
N PHE A 34 33.29 3.33 -18.39
CA PHE A 34 32.12 2.54 -18.02
C PHE A 34 31.38 1.97 -19.22
N ILE A 35 31.27 2.70 -20.34
CA ILE A 35 30.66 2.18 -21.57
C ILE A 35 31.40 0.93 -22.03
N CYS A 36 32.73 0.98 -22.11
CA CYS A 36 33.54 -0.16 -22.53
C CYS A 36 33.45 -1.36 -21.56
N LEU A 37 33.19 -1.11 -20.27
CA LEU A 37 33.17 -2.14 -19.24
C LEU A 37 31.78 -2.71 -18.94
N LEU A 38 30.73 -1.94 -19.17
CA LEU A 38 29.37 -2.21 -18.67
C LEU A 38 28.32 -2.31 -19.78
N VAL A 39 28.65 -2.02 -21.05
CA VAL A 39 27.72 -2.14 -22.18
C VAL A 39 28.04 -3.39 -22.98
N ASN A 40 27.04 -4.27 -23.14
CA ASN A 40 27.10 -5.43 -24.03
C ASN A 40 25.73 -5.65 -24.69
N ILE A 41 25.75 -5.75 -26.01
CA ILE A 41 24.58 -6.02 -26.86
C ILE A 41 23.96 -7.41 -26.61
N GLU A 42 24.76 -8.38 -26.16
CA GLU A 42 24.31 -9.76 -25.88
C GLU A 42 23.21 -9.78 -24.82
N LEU A 43 23.16 -8.81 -23.90
CA LEU A 43 22.10 -8.70 -22.90
C LEU A 43 20.70 -8.52 -23.52
N ALA A 44 20.62 -8.17 -24.80
CA ALA A 44 19.40 -8.00 -25.56
C ALA A 44 19.11 -9.18 -26.51
N GLU A 45 19.97 -10.21 -26.53
CA GLU A 45 19.88 -11.36 -27.44
C GLU A 45 19.46 -12.63 -26.70
N ALA A 46 18.87 -13.57 -27.44
CA ALA A 46 18.41 -14.84 -26.88
C ALA A 46 19.55 -15.67 -26.28
N SER A 47 20.76 -15.56 -26.84
CA SER A 47 21.97 -16.19 -26.32
C SER A 47 22.20 -15.88 -24.85
N SER A 48 21.72 -14.76 -24.33
CA SER A 48 21.91 -14.39 -22.92
C SER A 48 21.03 -15.16 -21.93
N ILE A 49 20.03 -15.91 -22.41
CA ILE A 49 19.08 -16.69 -21.61
C ILE A 49 18.98 -18.14 -22.09
N ASP A 50 20.03 -18.64 -22.75
CA ASP A 50 20.09 -19.95 -23.37
C ASP A 50 19.86 -21.09 -22.37
N GLN A 51 19.00 -22.06 -22.69
CA GLN A 51 18.68 -23.17 -21.79
C GLN A 51 19.89 -24.06 -21.56
N SER A 52 20.72 -24.27 -22.59
CA SER A 52 21.94 -25.09 -22.50
C SER A 52 22.94 -24.53 -21.47
N GLU A 53 22.95 -23.21 -21.28
CA GLU A 53 23.77 -22.48 -20.31
C GLU A 53 23.01 -22.12 -19.03
N ARG A 54 22.02 -22.95 -18.67
CA ARG A 54 21.16 -22.80 -17.47
C ARG A 54 20.46 -21.44 -17.43
N TYR A 55 19.80 -21.08 -18.52
CA TYR A 55 19.12 -19.79 -18.69
C TYR A 55 20.06 -18.59 -18.49
N GLY A 56 21.29 -18.75 -18.98
CA GLY A 56 22.38 -17.78 -18.92
C GLY A 56 23.12 -17.69 -17.59
N ALA A 57 22.82 -18.55 -16.62
CA ALA A 57 23.53 -18.52 -15.33
C ALA A 57 25.03 -18.85 -15.48
N ASP A 58 25.37 -19.72 -16.42
CA ASP A 58 26.76 -20.16 -16.66
C ASP A 58 27.50 -19.22 -17.65
N LEU A 59 26.77 -18.29 -18.31
CA LEU A 59 27.33 -17.34 -19.27
C LEU A 59 28.14 -16.21 -18.62
N LYS A 60 29.20 -15.82 -19.33
CA LYS A 60 30.00 -14.64 -19.04
C LYS A 60 29.82 -13.61 -20.14
N TYR A 61 28.97 -12.62 -19.90
CA TYR A 61 28.71 -11.52 -20.84
C TYR A 61 29.89 -10.54 -21.04
N GLY A 62 31.13 -10.89 -20.71
CA GLY A 62 32.29 -10.00 -20.89
C GLY A 62 32.23 -8.66 -20.11
N LEU A 63 31.28 -8.48 -19.20
CA LEU A 63 31.13 -7.25 -18.41
C LEU A 63 32.09 -7.24 -17.22
N SER A 64 32.49 -6.05 -16.79
CA SER A 64 33.30 -5.84 -15.58
C SER A 64 32.52 -5.06 -14.50
N PRO A 65 31.41 -5.60 -13.96
CA PRO A 65 30.57 -4.90 -12.98
C PRO A 65 31.26 -4.67 -11.63
N GLN A 66 32.41 -5.29 -11.38
CA GLN A 66 33.25 -5.05 -10.19
C GLN A 66 33.65 -3.58 -10.07
N VAL A 67 33.71 -2.84 -11.18
CA VAL A 67 33.97 -1.41 -11.19
C VAL A 67 32.94 -0.61 -10.38
N LEU A 68 31.69 -1.11 -10.30
CA LEU A 68 30.61 -0.50 -9.52
C LEU A 68 30.84 -0.61 -8.00
N LEU A 69 31.72 -1.51 -7.56
CA LEU A 69 32.00 -1.76 -6.14
C LEU A 69 33.14 -0.90 -5.60
N ILE A 70 33.83 -0.15 -6.46
CA ILE A 70 35.04 0.61 -6.05
C ILE A 70 34.69 1.74 -5.08
N CYS A 71 33.68 2.55 -5.40
CA CYS A 71 33.20 3.62 -4.54
C CYS A 71 31.77 4.06 -4.93
N ARG A 72 31.13 4.84 -4.05
CA ARG A 72 29.77 5.36 -4.27
C ARG A 72 29.63 6.16 -5.58
N LEU A 73 30.63 6.98 -5.92
CA LEU A 73 30.60 7.75 -7.17
C LEU A 73 30.54 6.83 -8.40
N PHE A 74 31.34 5.76 -8.39
CA PHE A 74 31.42 4.80 -9.50
C PHE A 74 30.16 3.97 -9.60
N TYR A 75 29.58 3.61 -8.46
CA TYR A 75 28.27 2.96 -8.41
C TYR A 75 27.20 3.85 -9.06
N GLU A 76 27.09 5.12 -8.65
CA GLU A 76 26.07 6.05 -9.15
C GLU A 76 26.23 6.36 -10.65
N GLU A 77 27.45 6.59 -11.12
CA GLU A 77 27.71 6.85 -12.54
C GLU A 77 27.59 5.59 -13.40
N GLY A 78 28.16 4.49 -12.93
CA GLY A 78 28.23 3.23 -13.68
C GLY A 78 26.88 2.52 -13.76
N LYS A 79 26.02 2.60 -12.74
CA LYS A 79 24.67 2.01 -12.81
C LYS A 79 23.82 2.67 -13.90
N GLU A 80 23.95 3.98 -14.11
CA GLU A 80 23.24 4.70 -15.18
C GLU A 80 23.76 4.29 -16.57
N VAL A 81 25.03 3.89 -16.67
CA VAL A 81 25.58 3.31 -17.90
C VAL A 81 25.05 1.88 -18.11
N LEU A 82 25.21 0.99 -17.12
CA LEU A 82 24.81 -0.40 -17.20
C LEU A 82 23.32 -0.57 -17.48
N TYR A 83 22.45 0.07 -16.70
CA TYR A 83 21.00 -0.11 -16.84
C TYR A 83 20.34 0.90 -17.79
N GLY A 84 21.02 2.01 -18.08
CA GLY A 84 20.50 3.06 -18.95
C GLY A 84 20.87 2.94 -20.42
N LEU A 85 22.03 2.35 -20.75
CA LEU A 85 22.46 2.22 -22.13
C LEU A 85 22.15 0.85 -22.74
N ASN A 86 22.26 -0.22 -21.96
CA ASN A 86 21.92 -1.57 -22.43
C ASN A 86 20.43 -1.77 -22.64
N HIS A 87 20.10 -2.63 -23.60
CA HIS A 87 18.80 -3.28 -23.70
C HIS A 87 18.86 -4.61 -22.96
N PHE A 88 17.85 -4.90 -22.16
CA PHE A 88 17.71 -6.19 -21.50
C PHE A 88 16.58 -6.98 -22.15
N ILE A 89 16.87 -8.21 -22.56
CA ILE A 89 15.87 -9.17 -23.00
C ILE A 89 15.12 -9.73 -21.79
N VAL A 90 13.82 -9.91 -21.97
CA VAL A 90 12.98 -10.70 -21.09
C VAL A 90 12.02 -11.50 -21.94
N GLU A 91 11.97 -12.78 -21.64
CA GLU A 91 11.14 -13.75 -22.32
C GLU A 91 9.91 -14.02 -21.45
N THR A 92 8.73 -14.03 -22.07
CA THR A 92 7.46 -14.33 -21.40
C THR A 92 6.70 -15.39 -22.18
N LEU A 93 7.36 -16.50 -22.48
CA LEU A 93 6.73 -17.62 -23.12
C LEU A 93 5.94 -18.41 -22.05
N PRO A 94 4.76 -18.89 -22.44
CA PRO A 94 3.98 -19.81 -21.63
C PRO A 94 4.76 -21.10 -21.42
N ASN A 95 4.40 -21.93 -20.42
CA ASN A 95 5.07 -23.19 -20.07
C ASN A 95 5.13 -24.18 -21.26
N ILE A 96 6.03 -23.94 -22.21
CA ILE A 96 6.46 -24.85 -23.28
C ILE A 96 7.33 -25.97 -22.66
N HIS A 97 7.66 -25.86 -21.37
CA HIS A 97 8.63 -26.69 -20.65
C HIS A 97 8.12 -28.09 -20.23
N LEU A 98 6.87 -28.46 -20.52
CA LEU A 98 6.18 -29.64 -19.96
C LEU A 98 6.56 -31.00 -20.57
N VAL A 99 7.33 -31.05 -21.66
CA VAL A 99 7.39 -32.29 -22.49
C VAL A 99 8.70 -33.09 -22.34
N SER A 100 9.76 -32.49 -21.81
CA SER A 100 11.03 -33.20 -21.59
C SER A 100 11.21 -33.57 -20.12
N GLN A 101 11.18 -34.87 -19.82
CA GLN A 101 11.34 -35.41 -18.46
C GLN A 101 12.72 -35.10 -17.82
N HIS A 102 13.63 -34.39 -18.52
CA HIS A 102 15.01 -34.17 -18.11
C HIS A 102 15.46 -32.69 -18.17
N THR A 103 14.58 -31.74 -18.51
CA THR A 103 14.93 -30.30 -18.58
C THR A 103 14.40 -29.53 -17.37
N ILE A 104 15.28 -28.74 -16.72
CA ILE A 104 14.96 -27.92 -15.55
C ILE A 104 14.09 -26.73 -15.98
N GLU A 105 12.93 -26.54 -15.34
CA GLU A 105 12.04 -25.41 -15.61
C GLU A 105 12.55 -24.12 -14.94
N PRO A 106 12.47 -22.95 -15.62
CA PRO A 106 12.80 -21.69 -15.01
C PRO A 106 11.74 -21.31 -13.96
N VAL A 107 12.19 -20.83 -12.80
CA VAL A 107 11.34 -20.46 -11.67
C VAL A 107 10.55 -19.18 -11.95
N THR A 108 11.08 -18.28 -12.79
CA THR A 108 10.45 -17.01 -13.18
C THR A 108 10.83 -16.65 -14.63
N LEU A 109 10.35 -15.51 -15.13
CA LEU A 109 10.66 -15.00 -16.48
C LEU A 109 12.17 -15.05 -16.76
N CYS A 110 12.58 -15.51 -17.93
CA CYS A 110 13.99 -15.57 -18.30
C CYS A 110 14.50 -14.20 -18.74
N SER A 111 15.54 -13.73 -18.06
CA SER A 111 16.26 -12.49 -18.35
C SER A 111 17.68 -12.60 -17.80
N PRO A 112 18.67 -11.88 -18.37
CA PRO A 112 20.01 -11.80 -17.78
C PRO A 112 20.01 -11.33 -16.32
N LEU A 113 18.94 -10.64 -15.90
CA LEU A 113 18.75 -10.19 -14.52
C LEU A 113 18.18 -11.27 -13.59
N THR A 114 17.42 -12.23 -14.10
CA THR A 114 16.75 -13.28 -13.33
C THR A 114 17.48 -14.63 -13.39
N ARG A 115 18.50 -14.78 -14.23
CA ARG A 115 19.27 -16.01 -14.46
C ARG A 115 19.64 -16.83 -13.21
N TRP A 116 20.02 -16.18 -12.12
CA TRP A 116 20.39 -16.87 -10.86
C TRP A 116 19.19 -17.41 -10.08
N HIS A 117 18.00 -16.82 -10.27
CA HIS A 117 16.77 -17.30 -9.65
C HIS A 117 16.15 -18.47 -10.43
N ASN A 118 16.53 -18.64 -11.71
CA ASN A 118 16.09 -19.74 -12.56
C ASN A 118 16.96 -21.01 -12.39
N GLN A 119 17.75 -21.07 -11.31
CA GLN A 119 18.53 -22.25 -10.94
C GLN A 119 17.69 -23.26 -10.13
N LEU A 120 18.10 -24.53 -10.19
CA LEU A 120 17.49 -25.70 -9.54
C LEU A 120 16.76 -25.38 -8.22
N ILE A 121 15.43 -25.56 -8.22
CA ILE A 121 14.68 -25.84 -7.00
C ILE A 121 14.12 -27.26 -7.17
N THR A 122 14.41 -28.15 -6.23
CA THR A 122 13.90 -29.54 -6.19
C THR A 122 12.39 -29.63 -5.98
N HIS A 123 11.70 -28.50 -5.83
CA HIS A 123 10.28 -28.39 -5.58
C HIS A 123 9.68 -27.36 -6.53
N LEU A 124 8.52 -27.68 -7.13
CA LEU A 124 7.77 -26.71 -7.93
C LEU A 124 7.50 -25.46 -7.07
N PRO A 125 7.99 -24.27 -7.46
CA PRO A 125 7.71 -23.03 -6.76
C PRO A 125 6.21 -22.73 -6.85
N LYS A 126 5.57 -22.38 -5.72
CA LYS A 126 4.21 -21.84 -5.74
C LYS A 126 4.18 -20.54 -6.57
N VAL A 127 3.09 -20.24 -7.26
CA VAL A 127 2.92 -19.01 -8.08
C VAL A 127 3.30 -17.73 -7.31
N SER A 128 3.06 -17.70 -5.99
CA SER A 128 3.45 -16.59 -5.11
C SER A 128 4.97 -16.37 -5.02
N MET A 129 5.80 -17.42 -5.13
CA MET A 129 7.26 -17.32 -5.17
C MET A 129 7.73 -16.61 -6.43
N GLN A 130 7.18 -16.94 -7.60
CA GLN A 130 7.59 -16.35 -8.88
C GLN A 130 7.36 -14.83 -8.89
N LYS A 131 6.17 -14.38 -8.43
CA LYS A 131 5.82 -12.96 -8.27
C LYS A 131 6.80 -12.23 -7.36
N LYS A 132 7.21 -12.87 -6.27
CA LYS A 132 8.12 -12.31 -5.29
C LYS A 132 9.53 -12.14 -5.87
N LEU A 133 10.01 -13.09 -6.67
CA LEU A 133 11.37 -13.06 -7.23
C LEU A 133 11.58 -11.90 -8.20
N LEU A 134 10.61 -11.63 -9.09
CA LEU A 134 10.68 -10.45 -9.97
C LEU A 134 10.74 -9.14 -9.19
N ARG A 135 9.84 -8.97 -8.20
CA ARG A 135 9.77 -7.74 -7.39
C ARG A 135 10.98 -7.53 -6.50
N MET A 136 11.64 -8.61 -6.08
CA MET A 136 12.83 -8.56 -5.25
C MET A 136 14.09 -8.14 -6.02
N ASN A 137 14.10 -8.22 -7.34
CA ASN A 137 15.27 -7.89 -8.13
C ASN A 137 15.47 -6.36 -8.25
N PRO A 138 16.50 -5.78 -7.61
CA PRO A 138 16.70 -4.34 -7.64
C PRO A 138 17.11 -3.83 -9.03
N GLY A 139 17.74 -4.67 -9.85
CA GLY A 139 18.20 -4.30 -11.19
C GLY A 139 17.06 -3.94 -12.12
N ILE A 140 15.92 -4.64 -12.02
CA ILE A 140 14.71 -4.38 -12.83
C ILE A 140 14.23 -2.92 -12.64
N ARG A 141 14.41 -2.36 -11.44
CA ARG A 141 14.00 -0.99 -11.09
C ARG A 141 14.89 0.08 -11.73
N LEU A 142 16.02 -0.30 -12.34
CA LEU A 142 17.00 0.60 -12.92
C LEU A 142 16.99 0.55 -14.46
N VAL A 143 16.49 -0.53 -15.05
CA VAL A 143 16.50 -0.74 -16.50
C VAL A 143 15.67 0.33 -17.20
N ARG A 144 16.27 0.96 -18.23
CA ARG A 144 15.61 2.00 -19.04
C ARG A 144 15.10 1.47 -20.38
N LYS A 145 15.64 0.34 -20.86
CA LYS A 145 15.32 -0.22 -22.18
C LYS A 145 15.06 -1.72 -22.07
N TRP A 146 13.85 -2.13 -22.44
CA TRP A 146 13.44 -3.54 -22.42
C TRP A 146 13.17 -4.05 -23.82
N ARG A 147 13.55 -5.31 -24.06
CA ARG A 147 13.09 -6.11 -25.19
C ARG A 147 12.27 -7.27 -24.64
N ILE A 148 10.98 -7.32 -24.95
CA ILE A 148 10.06 -8.36 -24.49
C ILE A 148 9.83 -9.35 -25.63
N ILE A 149 10.10 -10.63 -25.41
CA ILE A 149 9.83 -11.71 -26.37
C ILE A 149 8.51 -12.39 -26.01
N LEU A 150 7.59 -12.42 -26.97
CA LEU A 150 6.24 -12.96 -26.82
C LEU A 150 5.99 -14.14 -27.77
N SER A 151 5.30 -15.15 -27.25
CA SER A 151 4.80 -16.28 -28.05
C SER A 151 3.64 -15.86 -28.93
N ALA A 152 3.54 -16.46 -30.12
CA ALA A 152 2.39 -16.32 -31.02
C ALA A 152 1.40 -17.50 -30.95
N LYS A 153 1.54 -18.37 -29.95
CA LYS A 153 0.69 -19.54 -29.74
C LYS A 153 -0.51 -19.28 -28.85
N LEU A 154 -1.57 -20.08 -29.07
CA LEU A 154 -2.72 -20.16 -28.20
C LEU A 154 -2.38 -20.98 -26.97
N HIS A 155 -2.50 -20.39 -25.79
CA HIS A 155 -2.30 -21.10 -24.54
C HIS A 155 -3.49 -20.99 -23.62
N GLU A 156 -3.57 -21.92 -22.67
CA GLU A 156 -4.53 -21.83 -21.58
C GLU A 156 -4.33 -20.51 -20.81
N PRO A 157 -5.43 -19.88 -20.34
CA PRO A 157 -5.42 -18.55 -19.73
C PRO A 157 -4.51 -18.41 -18.50
N ARG A 158 -4.00 -19.52 -17.93
CA ARG A 158 -3.08 -19.54 -16.78
C ARG A 158 -1.60 -19.30 -17.13
N SER A 159 -1.27 -19.15 -18.42
CA SER A 159 0.11 -19.03 -18.89
C SER A 159 0.58 -17.58 -19.10
N GLN A 160 -0.30 -16.60 -18.86
CA GLN A 160 -0.02 -15.15 -19.03
C GLN A 160 0.51 -14.46 -17.76
N ASP A 161 0.68 -15.19 -16.64
CA ASP A 161 1.02 -14.63 -15.33
C ASP A 161 2.32 -13.82 -15.34
N GLY A 162 3.33 -14.27 -16.08
CA GLY A 162 4.63 -13.62 -16.15
C GLY A 162 4.58 -12.23 -16.81
N LEU A 163 4.00 -12.13 -18.00
CA LEU A 163 3.87 -10.85 -18.72
C LEU A 163 3.02 -9.86 -17.94
N VAL A 164 1.92 -10.33 -17.35
CA VAL A 164 1.04 -9.52 -16.51
C VAL A 164 1.80 -8.91 -15.33
N GLU A 165 2.58 -9.72 -14.60
CA GLU A 165 3.34 -9.24 -13.44
C GLU A 165 4.47 -8.30 -13.83
N LEU A 166 5.17 -8.57 -14.95
CA LEU A 166 6.16 -7.65 -15.49
C LEU A 166 5.52 -6.31 -15.85
N CYS A 167 4.41 -6.30 -16.60
CA CYS A 167 3.73 -5.06 -17.00
C CYS A 167 3.20 -4.28 -15.79
N ARG A 168 2.66 -4.96 -14.76
CA ARG A 168 2.26 -4.34 -13.49
C ARG A 168 3.45 -3.67 -12.79
N LEU A 169 4.58 -4.37 -12.70
CA LEU A 169 5.79 -3.86 -12.08
C LEU A 169 6.35 -2.66 -12.83
N LEU A 170 6.45 -2.76 -14.16
CA LEU A 170 6.94 -1.68 -15.02
C LEU A 170 6.03 -0.44 -14.96
N CYS A 171 4.71 -0.62 -14.98
CA CYS A 171 3.74 0.46 -14.81
C CYS A 171 3.91 1.16 -13.45
N GLU A 172 3.99 0.39 -12.36
CA GLU A 172 4.22 0.92 -11.01
C GLU A 172 5.50 1.75 -10.93
N LEU A 173 6.61 1.21 -11.44
CA LEU A 173 7.90 1.88 -11.43
C LEU A 173 7.89 3.16 -12.26
N GLN A 174 7.18 3.14 -13.39
CA GLN A 174 7.02 4.30 -14.26
C GLN A 174 6.23 5.41 -13.57
N ILE A 175 5.14 5.08 -12.87
CA ILE A 175 4.32 6.03 -12.09
C ILE A 175 5.15 6.64 -10.95
N ILE A 176 5.85 5.80 -10.17
CA ILE A 176 6.69 6.26 -9.04
C ILE A 176 7.78 7.22 -9.52
N SER A 177 8.31 6.99 -10.72
CA SER A 177 9.35 7.81 -11.32
C SER A 177 8.82 9.03 -12.08
N GLY A 178 7.52 9.35 -11.98
CA GLY A 178 6.92 10.48 -12.69
C GLY A 178 6.98 10.36 -14.22
N GLY A 179 6.98 9.13 -14.75
CA GLY A 179 7.04 8.87 -16.19
C GLY A 179 8.44 8.94 -16.81
N SER A 180 9.51 8.96 -15.99
CA SER A 180 10.88 9.15 -16.51
C SER A 180 11.77 7.91 -16.47
N LEU A 181 11.26 6.76 -16.02
CA LEU A 181 12.10 5.56 -15.86
C LEU A 181 12.38 4.88 -17.20
N LEU A 182 11.34 4.27 -17.77
CA LEU A 182 11.40 3.53 -19.03
C LEU A 182 11.48 4.50 -20.21
N ARG A 183 12.44 4.26 -21.08
CA ARG A 183 12.75 5.10 -22.25
C ARG A 183 12.48 4.38 -23.56
N GLU A 184 12.65 3.07 -23.59
CA GLU A 184 12.49 2.28 -24.80
C GLU A 184 11.89 0.90 -24.47
N LEU A 185 10.92 0.48 -25.27
CA LEU A 185 10.27 -0.81 -25.18
C LEU A 185 10.17 -1.43 -26.58
N ASP A 186 10.77 -2.60 -26.76
CA ASP A 186 10.76 -3.34 -28.01
C ASP A 186 10.06 -4.68 -27.81
N VAL A 187 8.83 -4.80 -28.29
CA VAL A 187 8.01 -6.02 -28.19
C VAL A 187 8.21 -6.84 -29.46
N CYS A 188 8.78 -8.03 -29.30
CA CYS A 188 9.12 -8.93 -30.38
C CYS A 188 8.23 -10.18 -30.31
N ILE A 189 7.41 -10.40 -31.33
CA ILE A 189 6.51 -11.55 -31.42
C ILE A 189 7.16 -12.63 -32.26
N ILE A 190 7.23 -13.86 -31.74
CA ILE A 190 7.82 -14.99 -32.45
C ILE A 190 6.97 -15.34 -33.70
N PRO A 191 7.59 -15.55 -34.88
CA PRO A 191 6.84 -15.85 -36.10
C PRO A 191 6.07 -17.18 -36.07
N LYS A 192 5.08 -17.31 -36.96
CA LYS A 192 4.33 -18.57 -37.17
C LYS A 192 5.27 -19.68 -37.62
N GLY A 193 5.22 -20.87 -37.03
CA GLY A 193 6.02 -22.02 -37.50
C GLY A 193 7.37 -22.19 -36.80
N VAL A 194 7.72 -21.27 -35.88
CA VAL A 194 8.93 -21.37 -35.07
C VAL A 194 8.71 -22.29 -33.88
N GLU A 195 7.63 -22.03 -33.15
CA GLU A 195 7.39 -22.64 -31.85
C GLU A 195 6.66 -23.99 -32.02
N PHE A 196 7.05 -25.02 -31.24
CA PHE A 196 6.51 -26.41 -31.33
C PHE A 196 5.14 -26.62 -30.68
N GLU A 197 4.23 -27.39 -31.29
CA GLU A 197 2.91 -27.81 -30.74
C GLU A 197 1.80 -26.73 -30.60
N TYR A 198 0.56 -27.15 -30.88
CA TYR A 198 -0.70 -26.40 -30.82
C TYR A 198 -0.89 -25.25 -31.82
N GLY A 199 -2.17 -24.86 -31.99
CA GLY A 199 -2.60 -23.87 -32.98
C GLY A 199 -2.08 -22.45 -32.70
N TYR A 200 -2.05 -21.64 -33.74
CA TYR A 200 -1.64 -20.23 -33.66
C TYR A 200 -2.77 -19.34 -33.19
N LEU A 201 -2.43 -18.23 -32.55
CA LEU A 201 -3.39 -17.19 -32.21
C LEU A 201 -4.01 -16.64 -33.50
N ASP A 202 -5.34 -16.52 -33.49
CA ASP A 202 -5.99 -15.61 -34.43
C ASP A 202 -5.79 -14.16 -33.97
N ALA A 203 -6.26 -13.20 -34.77
CA ALA A 203 -6.11 -11.78 -34.45
C ALA A 203 -6.79 -11.38 -33.13
N SER A 204 -7.86 -12.07 -32.71
CA SER A 204 -8.58 -11.80 -31.45
C SER A 204 -7.78 -12.31 -30.25
N LYS A 205 -7.24 -13.53 -30.33
CA LYS A 205 -6.44 -14.12 -29.26
C LYS A 205 -5.08 -13.43 -29.12
N MET A 206 -4.51 -12.94 -30.22
CA MET A 206 -3.31 -12.10 -30.17
C MET A 206 -3.56 -10.80 -29.40
N ARG A 207 -4.75 -10.20 -29.56
CA ARG A 207 -5.15 -9.04 -28.77
C ARG A 207 -5.20 -9.36 -27.28
N GLU A 208 -5.79 -10.49 -26.89
CA GLU A 208 -5.83 -10.96 -25.50
C GLU A 208 -4.42 -11.16 -24.92
N ASN A 209 -3.48 -11.73 -25.67
CA ASN A 209 -2.09 -11.89 -25.23
C ASN A 209 -1.33 -10.56 -25.07
N LEU A 210 -1.68 -9.55 -25.84
CA LEU A 210 -1.06 -8.22 -25.77
C LEU A 210 -1.75 -7.29 -24.77
N LEU A 211 -2.91 -7.68 -24.24
CA LEU A 211 -3.69 -6.90 -23.29
C LEU A 211 -2.87 -6.40 -22.08
N PRO A 212 -1.90 -7.15 -21.52
CA PRO A 212 -1.11 -6.64 -20.40
C PRO A 212 -0.30 -5.38 -20.70
N LEU A 213 0.08 -5.18 -21.96
CA LEU A 213 0.81 -3.99 -22.41
C LEU A 213 -0.06 -2.73 -22.34
N GLU A 214 -1.40 -2.87 -22.32
CA GLU A 214 -2.33 -1.74 -22.13
C GLU A 214 -2.21 -1.09 -20.75
N LEU A 215 -1.44 -1.64 -19.81
CA LEU A 215 -1.11 -0.99 -18.52
C LEU A 215 0.02 0.04 -18.62
N LEU A 216 0.88 -0.05 -19.63
CA LEU A 216 2.11 0.75 -19.70
C LEU A 216 1.81 2.16 -20.22
N ARG A 217 2.46 3.19 -19.67
CA ARG A 217 2.27 4.61 -20.05
C ARG A 217 3.59 5.35 -20.07
N ASN A 218 3.64 6.49 -20.74
CA ASN A 218 4.77 7.42 -20.74
C ASN A 218 6.09 6.79 -21.21
N ILE A 219 6.07 5.84 -22.15
CA ILE A 219 7.29 5.26 -22.72
C ILE A 219 7.52 5.89 -24.10
N PRO A 220 8.54 6.75 -24.30
CA PRO A 220 8.69 7.53 -25.53
C PRO A 220 8.91 6.70 -26.80
N ARG A 221 9.70 5.63 -26.70
CA ARG A 221 10.10 4.82 -27.87
C ARG A 221 9.52 3.41 -27.71
N VAL A 222 8.56 3.07 -28.56
CA VAL A 222 7.88 1.77 -28.53
C VAL A 222 7.89 1.16 -29.91
N SER A 223 8.25 -0.12 -30.02
CA SER A 223 8.14 -0.90 -31.24
C SER A 223 7.43 -2.23 -30.98
N ILE A 224 6.57 -2.65 -31.90
CA ILE A 224 5.92 -3.97 -31.92
C ILE A 224 6.20 -4.59 -33.29
N ARG A 225 7.00 -5.65 -33.31
CA ARG A 225 7.53 -6.25 -34.55
C ARG A 225 7.73 -7.75 -34.43
N THR A 226 8.00 -8.41 -35.55
CA THR A 226 8.41 -9.82 -35.56
C THR A 226 9.81 -9.95 -34.93
N ALA A 227 10.00 -10.99 -34.11
CA ALA A 227 11.30 -11.35 -33.57
C ALA A 227 12.27 -11.78 -34.68
N ARG A 228 13.54 -11.40 -34.56
CA ARG A 228 14.64 -11.91 -35.39
C ARG A 228 15.10 -13.25 -34.83
N ILE A 229 15.73 -14.07 -35.67
CA ILE A 229 16.21 -15.39 -35.25
C ILE A 229 17.14 -15.32 -34.02
N SER A 230 18.05 -14.34 -33.95
CA SER A 230 18.94 -14.13 -32.80
C SER A 230 18.24 -13.66 -31.51
N GLU A 231 16.96 -13.30 -31.59
CA GLU A 231 16.14 -12.84 -30.44
C GLU A 231 15.22 -13.95 -29.92
N ILE A 232 15.16 -15.09 -30.60
CA ILE A 232 14.29 -16.21 -30.24
C ILE A 232 15.09 -17.20 -29.37
N PRO A 233 14.64 -17.51 -28.15
CA PRO A 233 15.29 -18.49 -27.28
C PRO A 233 15.43 -19.87 -27.92
N ASP A 234 16.51 -20.58 -27.61
CA ASP A 234 16.79 -21.95 -28.07
C ASP A 234 15.66 -22.90 -27.69
N PHE A 235 15.18 -22.81 -26.44
CA PHE A 235 14.08 -23.61 -25.91
C PHE A 235 12.70 -23.26 -26.50
N ALA A 236 12.60 -22.22 -27.32
CA ALA A 236 11.39 -21.90 -28.07
C ALA A 236 11.37 -22.54 -29.47
N CYS A 237 12.53 -22.99 -29.99
CA CYS A 237 12.73 -23.50 -31.34
C CYS A 237 12.85 -25.04 -31.37
N ARG A 238 12.69 -25.66 -32.56
CA ARG A 238 13.07 -27.08 -32.77
C ARG A 238 14.58 -27.22 -33.03
N ASP A 239 15.16 -28.37 -32.67
CA ASP A 239 16.50 -28.76 -33.13
C ASP A 239 16.59 -28.84 -34.67
N GLU A 240 15.49 -29.20 -35.34
CA GLU A 240 15.38 -29.35 -36.80
C GLU A 240 15.29 -28.01 -37.55
N TRP A 241 15.27 -26.88 -36.85
CA TRP A 241 15.02 -25.56 -37.43
C TRP A 241 16.22 -25.03 -38.23
N PHE A 242 17.43 -25.56 -37.99
CA PHE A 242 18.61 -25.28 -38.79
C PHE A 242 18.54 -25.88 -40.20
N GLU A 243 17.66 -26.85 -40.45
CA GLU A 243 17.63 -27.61 -41.72
C GLU A 243 16.62 -27.06 -42.75
N THR A 244 15.62 -26.27 -42.35
CA THR A 244 14.65 -25.70 -43.30
C THR A 244 14.37 -24.21 -43.01
N PRO A 245 14.75 -23.28 -43.91
CA PRO A 245 14.42 -21.87 -43.76
C PRO A 245 12.93 -21.70 -44.02
N LEU A 246 12.12 -21.76 -42.95
CA LEU A 246 10.70 -21.50 -43.06
C LEU A 246 10.49 -20.03 -43.42
N VAL A 247 9.89 -19.80 -44.60
CA VAL A 247 9.23 -18.54 -44.94
C VAL A 247 8.03 -18.41 -44.01
N THR A 248 8.28 -17.88 -42.82
CA THR A 248 7.27 -17.75 -41.78
C THR A 248 6.52 -16.43 -41.96
N ASN A 249 5.21 -16.51 -42.17
CA ASN A 249 4.37 -15.33 -42.21
C ASN A 249 4.34 -14.69 -40.80
N SER A 250 4.62 -13.39 -40.74
CA SER A 250 4.51 -12.58 -39.52
C SER A 250 3.08 -12.64 -38.95
N ILE A 251 2.94 -12.90 -37.64
CA ILE A 251 1.66 -12.87 -36.90
C ILE A 251 1.59 -11.57 -36.09
N LEU A 252 1.77 -10.42 -36.75
CA LEU A 252 1.57 -9.16 -36.07
C LEU A 252 0.08 -8.93 -35.80
N PRO A 253 -0.27 -8.26 -34.69
CA PRO A 253 -1.64 -7.78 -34.49
C PRO A 253 -2.09 -6.92 -35.67
N ALA A 254 -3.39 -6.86 -35.89
CA ALA A 254 -3.97 -6.00 -36.90
C ALA A 254 -3.45 -4.56 -36.74
N ALA A 255 -3.07 -3.93 -37.86
CA ALA A 255 -2.42 -2.62 -37.84
C ALA A 255 -3.17 -1.57 -37.00
N PRO A 256 -4.51 -1.44 -37.03
CA PRO A 256 -5.22 -0.47 -36.19
C PRO A 256 -5.00 -0.69 -34.69
N TYR A 257 -5.08 -1.94 -34.23
CA TYR A 257 -4.85 -2.27 -32.82
C TYR A 257 -3.38 -2.05 -32.41
N ARG A 258 -2.44 -2.37 -33.31
CA ARG A 258 -1.01 -2.13 -33.06
C ARG A 258 -0.69 -0.65 -32.85
N HIS A 259 -1.21 0.23 -33.72
CA HIS A 259 -1.02 1.68 -33.56
C HIS A 259 -1.69 2.18 -32.29
N HIS A 260 -2.92 1.75 -32.01
CA HIS A 260 -3.60 2.07 -30.76
C HIS A 260 -2.77 1.71 -29.53
N LEU A 261 -2.20 0.50 -29.49
CA LEU A 261 -1.37 0.06 -28.37
C LEU A 261 -0.08 0.89 -28.24
N ILE A 262 0.57 1.23 -29.35
CA ILE A 262 1.75 2.11 -29.34
C ILE A 262 1.39 3.50 -28.80
N ASP A 263 0.31 4.10 -29.32
CA ASP A 263 -0.18 5.42 -28.89
C ASP A 263 -0.54 5.41 -27.41
N LEU A 264 -1.17 4.32 -26.94
CA LEU A 264 -1.54 4.13 -25.55
C LEU A 264 -0.31 4.04 -24.64
N ILE A 265 0.71 3.28 -25.03
CA ILE A 265 1.96 3.11 -24.25
C ILE A 265 2.79 4.40 -24.22
N GLN A 266 2.81 5.14 -25.32
CA GLN A 266 3.48 6.44 -25.41
C GLN A 266 2.72 7.53 -24.66
N GLY A 267 1.39 7.43 -24.62
CA GLY A 267 0.50 8.38 -23.97
C GLY A 267 0.57 8.37 -22.44
N ASN A 268 -0.10 9.36 -21.86
CA ASN A 268 -0.17 9.60 -20.42
C ASN A 268 -1.58 9.36 -19.85
N SER A 269 -2.42 8.57 -20.54
CA SER A 269 -3.77 8.29 -20.07
C SER A 269 -3.75 7.56 -18.73
N GLU A 270 -4.79 7.77 -17.94
CA GLU A 270 -4.89 7.19 -16.60
C GLU A 270 -4.95 5.65 -16.66
N VAL A 271 -4.37 5.01 -15.63
CA VAL A 271 -4.32 3.55 -15.48
C VAL A 271 -4.72 3.20 -14.07
N GLU A 272 -5.66 2.27 -13.95
CA GLU A 272 -6.01 1.67 -12.67
C GLU A 272 -5.18 0.42 -12.43
N LEU A 273 -4.52 0.37 -11.27
CA LEU A 273 -3.78 -0.81 -10.85
C LEU A 273 -4.54 -1.49 -9.72
N SER A 274 -5.37 -2.47 -10.07
CA SER A 274 -6.21 -3.22 -9.11
C SER A 274 -5.39 -3.82 -7.95
N THR A 275 -4.18 -4.29 -8.20
CA THR A 275 -3.25 -4.79 -7.15
C THR A 275 -2.87 -3.70 -6.14
N LYS A 276 -2.73 -2.44 -6.58
CA LYS A 276 -2.45 -1.30 -5.71
C LYS A 276 -3.69 -0.79 -5.00
N MET A 277 -4.84 -0.79 -5.67
CA MET A 277 -6.13 -0.54 -5.03
C MET A 277 -6.39 -1.57 -3.91
N PHE A 278 -6.13 -2.85 -4.17
CA PHE A 278 -6.21 -3.92 -3.17
C PHE A 278 -5.23 -3.68 -2.01
N THR A 279 -3.99 -3.29 -2.29
CA THR A 279 -3.00 -2.98 -1.23
C THR A 279 -3.49 -1.84 -0.33
N ALA A 280 -4.11 -0.80 -0.91
CA ALA A 280 -4.66 0.31 -0.15
C ALA A 280 -5.88 -0.13 0.70
N LEU A 281 -6.78 -0.93 0.13
CA LEU A 281 -7.93 -1.51 0.82
C LEU A 281 -7.51 -2.43 1.97
N LEU A 282 -6.56 -3.32 1.74
CA LEU A 282 -6.01 -4.21 2.77
C LEU A 282 -5.42 -3.39 3.92
N LYS A 283 -4.64 -2.35 3.62
CA LYS A 283 -4.08 -1.47 4.65
C LYS A 283 -5.16 -0.71 5.43
N TYR A 284 -6.28 -0.40 4.79
CA TYR A 284 -7.42 0.20 5.48
C TYR A 284 -8.10 -0.78 6.42
N ALA A 285 -8.40 -2.00 5.97
CA ALA A 285 -8.99 -3.05 6.81
C ALA A 285 -8.08 -3.42 8.00
N GLN A 286 -6.78 -3.59 7.75
CA GLN A 286 -5.78 -3.91 8.78
C GLN A 286 -5.70 -2.86 9.88
N ALA A 287 -5.94 -1.57 9.58
CA ALA A 287 -5.88 -0.51 10.59
C ALA A 287 -6.94 -0.64 11.70
N PHE A 288 -8.01 -1.40 11.46
CA PHE A 288 -9.04 -1.69 12.47
C PHE A 288 -8.69 -2.89 13.35
N GLU A 289 -7.70 -3.72 12.97
CA GLU A 289 -7.24 -4.84 13.78
C GLU A 289 -6.16 -4.40 14.78
N ARG A 290 -6.23 -4.92 16.01
CA ARG A 290 -5.22 -4.71 17.05
C ARG A 290 -4.36 -5.94 17.28
N ASP A 291 -4.93 -7.13 17.05
CA ASP A 291 -4.20 -8.37 17.17
C ASP A 291 -3.27 -8.55 15.96
N PRO A 292 -1.94 -8.60 16.15
CA PRO A 292 -0.99 -8.64 15.04
C PRO A 292 -1.06 -9.94 14.24
N GLU A 293 -1.58 -11.03 14.80
CA GLU A 293 -1.76 -12.29 14.09
C GLU A 293 -3.01 -12.26 13.24
N PHE A 294 -4.11 -11.72 13.75
CA PHE A 294 -5.32 -11.49 12.96
C PHE A 294 -5.07 -10.46 11.86
N GLU A 295 -4.29 -9.40 12.13
CA GLU A 295 -3.92 -8.39 11.13
C GLU A 295 -3.14 -9.04 9.97
N ARG A 296 -2.22 -9.95 10.29
CA ARG A 296 -1.46 -10.71 9.30
C ARG A 296 -2.35 -11.69 8.55
N ALA A 297 -3.29 -12.34 9.23
CA ALA A 297 -4.22 -13.30 8.66
C ALA A 297 -5.13 -12.67 7.58
N MET A 298 -5.49 -11.39 7.71
CA MET A 298 -6.20 -10.63 6.67
C MET A 298 -5.46 -10.57 5.32
N SER A 299 -4.14 -10.75 5.34
CA SER A 299 -3.30 -10.72 4.14
C SER A 299 -3.09 -12.10 3.51
N LEU A 300 -3.76 -13.15 3.97
CA LEU A 300 -3.62 -14.50 3.40
C LEU A 300 -4.50 -14.68 2.15
N SER A 301 -3.97 -15.39 1.15
CA SER A 301 -4.76 -15.85 0.00
C SER A 301 -5.59 -17.09 0.35
N PHE A 302 -6.54 -17.45 -0.52
CA PHE A 302 -7.34 -18.66 -0.34
C PHE A 302 -6.47 -19.93 -0.26
N GLU A 303 -5.42 -20.02 -1.08
CA GLU A 303 -4.47 -21.13 -1.08
C GLU A 303 -3.61 -21.17 0.19
N GLU A 304 -3.19 -20.00 0.68
CA GLU A 304 -2.40 -19.89 1.91
C GLU A 304 -3.25 -20.32 3.12
N VAL A 305 -4.50 -19.84 3.20
CA VAL A 305 -5.45 -20.27 4.23
C VAL A 305 -5.70 -21.78 4.13
N ALA A 306 -5.95 -22.32 2.93
CA ALA A 306 -6.15 -23.75 2.75
C ALA A 306 -4.92 -24.57 3.15
N THR A 307 -3.71 -24.14 2.79
CA THR A 307 -2.45 -24.79 3.15
C THR A 307 -2.26 -24.80 4.67
N LEU A 308 -2.45 -23.65 5.31
CA LEU A 308 -2.23 -23.49 6.75
C LEU A 308 -3.27 -24.27 7.57
N MET A 309 -4.53 -24.32 7.10
CA MET A 309 -5.60 -25.10 7.72
C MET A 309 -5.42 -26.62 7.58
N ALA A 310 -4.80 -27.07 6.47
CA ALA A 310 -4.48 -28.47 6.23
C ALA A 310 -3.22 -28.94 6.99
N GLY A 311 -2.35 -28.02 7.40
CA GLY A 311 -1.16 -28.31 8.20
C GLY A 311 -1.46 -28.58 9.69
N LYS A 312 -0.41 -28.96 10.45
CA LYS A 312 -0.44 -29.11 11.92
C LYS A 312 -0.41 -27.76 12.68
N PHE A 313 -0.57 -26.63 12.00
CA PHE A 313 -0.48 -25.32 12.64
C PHE A 313 -1.79 -24.98 13.36
N SER A 314 -1.75 -24.98 14.68
CA SER A 314 -2.89 -24.73 15.58
C SER A 314 -3.41 -23.28 15.51
N GLU A 315 -2.51 -22.34 15.23
CA GLU A 315 -2.73 -20.89 15.42
C GLU A 315 -3.85 -20.30 14.55
N LEU A 316 -4.02 -20.78 13.31
CA LEU A 316 -5.10 -20.28 12.42
C LEU A 316 -6.46 -20.95 12.66
N ARG A 317 -6.50 -22.11 13.33
CA ARG A 317 -7.77 -22.76 13.74
C ARG A 317 -8.43 -22.03 14.90
N GLU A 318 -7.63 -21.27 15.66
CA GLU A 318 -8.07 -20.41 16.75
C GLU A 318 -8.50 -19.02 16.26
N ASN A 319 -8.35 -18.71 14.97
CA ASN A 319 -8.86 -17.48 14.39
C ASN A 319 -10.35 -17.65 14.03
N PRO A 320 -11.29 -17.02 14.76
CA PRO A 320 -12.73 -17.18 14.52
C PRO A 320 -13.18 -16.60 13.18
N PHE A 321 -12.43 -15.65 12.62
CA PHE A 321 -12.73 -15.02 11.34
C PHE A 321 -12.45 -15.93 10.14
N LEU A 322 -11.58 -16.95 10.31
CA LEU A 322 -11.18 -17.90 9.25
C LEU A 322 -11.64 -19.34 9.52
N ASN A 323 -12.41 -19.58 10.58
CA ASN A 323 -12.79 -20.92 11.00
C ASN A 323 -13.84 -21.56 10.06
N LYS A 324 -13.39 -22.49 9.22
CA LYS A 324 -14.24 -23.19 8.22
C LYS A 324 -15.39 -24.00 8.84
N ALA A 325 -15.31 -24.41 10.11
CA ALA A 325 -16.40 -25.15 10.75
C ALA A 325 -17.66 -24.28 10.91
N PHE A 326 -17.48 -22.99 11.20
CA PHE A 326 -18.57 -22.03 11.34
C PHE A 326 -18.85 -21.26 10.05
N HIS A 327 -17.92 -21.33 9.09
CA HIS A 327 -18.00 -20.68 7.78
C HIS A 327 -18.04 -21.72 6.63
N PRO A 328 -19.08 -22.59 6.56
CA PRO A 328 -19.09 -23.78 5.70
C PRO A 328 -19.18 -23.51 4.19
N LYS A 329 -19.45 -22.27 3.76
CA LYS A 329 -19.56 -21.86 2.35
C LYS A 329 -18.41 -20.97 1.88
N GLU A 330 -17.24 -21.03 2.54
CA GLU A 330 -16.13 -20.08 2.32
C GLU A 330 -16.50 -18.62 2.67
N LEU A 331 -17.64 -18.44 3.34
CA LEU A 331 -18.09 -17.18 3.89
C LEU A 331 -17.41 -16.97 5.24
N ALA A 332 -16.09 -16.75 5.21
CA ALA A 332 -15.38 -16.12 6.33
C ALA A 332 -16.10 -14.82 6.72
N HIS A 333 -15.69 -14.21 7.84
CA HIS A 333 -16.23 -12.90 8.22
C HIS A 333 -16.19 -11.94 7.03
N THR A 334 -17.21 -11.07 6.95
CA THR A 334 -17.48 -10.22 5.77
C THR A 334 -16.23 -9.51 5.24
N ILE A 335 -15.32 -9.08 6.14
CA ILE A 335 -14.06 -8.43 5.77
C ILE A 335 -13.08 -9.44 5.17
N GLU A 336 -12.77 -10.54 5.86
CA GLU A 336 -11.80 -11.55 5.44
C GLU A 336 -12.21 -12.23 4.14
N ALA A 337 -13.48 -12.63 4.03
CA ALA A 337 -14.03 -13.17 2.79
C ALA A 337 -13.98 -12.15 1.66
N GLY A 338 -14.36 -10.89 1.94
CA GLY A 338 -14.29 -9.80 0.97
C GLY A 338 -12.86 -9.55 0.49
N LEU A 339 -11.88 -9.52 1.39
CA LEU A 339 -10.47 -9.33 1.05
C LEU A 339 -9.91 -10.49 0.20
N GLN A 340 -10.30 -11.73 0.51
CA GLN A 340 -9.92 -12.89 -0.30
C GLN A 340 -10.52 -12.82 -1.71
N LYS A 341 -11.81 -12.45 -1.84
CA LYS A 341 -12.47 -12.24 -3.14
C LYS A 341 -11.84 -11.08 -3.90
N ALA A 342 -11.64 -9.94 -3.25
CA ALA A 342 -11.00 -8.77 -3.85
C ALA A 342 -9.60 -9.13 -4.38
N ARG A 343 -8.79 -9.86 -3.60
CA ARG A 343 -7.50 -10.38 -4.06
C ARG A 343 -7.66 -11.29 -5.27
N TYR A 344 -8.56 -12.27 -5.20
CA TYR A 344 -8.84 -13.18 -6.29
C TYR A 344 -9.22 -12.44 -7.59
N MET A 345 -10.00 -11.36 -7.50
CA MET A 345 -10.33 -10.49 -8.64
C MET A 345 -9.09 -9.77 -9.21
N THR A 346 -8.07 -9.49 -8.40
CA THR A 346 -6.79 -8.92 -8.88
C THR A 346 -5.82 -9.98 -9.43
N GLU A 347 -5.90 -11.22 -8.94
CA GLU A 347 -4.90 -12.26 -9.20
C GLU A 347 -5.30 -13.29 -10.27
N ILE A 348 -6.58 -13.71 -10.32
CA ILE A 348 -6.99 -14.92 -11.06
C ILE A 348 -8.22 -14.67 -11.97
N ALA A 349 -9.15 -13.77 -11.58
CA ALA A 349 -10.51 -13.81 -12.12
C ALA A 349 -10.82 -12.91 -13.34
N SER A 350 -10.06 -11.83 -13.58
CA SER A 350 -10.60 -10.83 -14.51
C SER A 350 -10.49 -11.26 -15.97
N GLY A 351 -9.53 -12.12 -16.35
CA GLY A 351 -9.16 -12.43 -17.76
C GLY A 351 -8.67 -11.20 -18.54
N ASP A 352 -9.11 -10.02 -18.11
CA ASP A 352 -8.84 -8.69 -18.59
C ASP A 352 -8.36 -7.86 -17.41
N ILE A 353 -7.04 -7.70 -17.30
CA ILE A 353 -6.41 -6.99 -16.18
C ILE A 353 -6.71 -5.49 -16.16
N THR A 354 -7.30 -4.96 -17.23
CA THR A 354 -7.70 -3.55 -17.35
C THR A 354 -9.07 -3.30 -16.70
N LYS A 355 -9.88 -4.35 -16.51
CA LYS A 355 -11.21 -4.25 -15.90
C LYS A 355 -11.14 -4.34 -14.38
N THR A 356 -11.43 -3.24 -13.70
CA THR A 356 -11.44 -3.13 -12.23
C THR A 356 -12.85 -3.19 -11.62
N ILE A 357 -13.90 -3.30 -12.44
CA ILE A 357 -15.31 -3.19 -12.00
C ILE A 357 -15.63 -4.18 -10.88
N LYS A 358 -15.36 -5.48 -11.09
CA LYS A 358 -15.61 -6.53 -10.08
C LYS A 358 -14.83 -6.30 -8.79
N PHE A 359 -13.60 -5.78 -8.90
CA PHE A 359 -12.82 -5.43 -7.72
C PHE A 359 -13.47 -4.28 -6.94
N LYS A 360 -13.97 -3.25 -7.64
CA LYS A 360 -14.64 -2.09 -7.03
C LYS A 360 -15.96 -2.48 -6.36
N GLU A 361 -16.72 -3.41 -6.94
CA GLU A 361 -17.93 -3.99 -6.34
C GLU A 361 -17.60 -4.67 -4.99
N GLU A 362 -16.59 -5.54 -4.96
CA GLU A 362 -16.15 -6.19 -3.71
C GLU A 362 -15.59 -5.18 -2.70
N ARG A 363 -14.84 -4.18 -3.16
CA ARG A 363 -14.38 -3.07 -2.31
C ARG A 363 -15.55 -2.36 -1.65
N SER A 364 -16.60 -2.04 -2.39
CA SER A 364 -17.80 -1.35 -1.88
C SER A 364 -18.47 -2.16 -0.75
N VAL A 365 -18.57 -3.48 -0.90
CA VAL A 365 -19.10 -4.37 0.14
C VAL A 365 -18.26 -4.29 1.43
N ILE A 366 -16.94 -4.35 1.32
CA ILE A 366 -16.03 -4.24 2.48
C ILE A 366 -16.13 -2.87 3.13
N LEU A 367 -16.18 -1.80 2.34
CA LEU A 367 -16.24 -0.43 2.84
C LEU A 367 -17.55 -0.13 3.56
N LYS A 368 -18.68 -0.70 3.12
CA LYS A 368 -19.96 -0.58 3.85
C LYS A 368 -19.84 -1.02 5.31
N TYR A 369 -18.99 -2.02 5.56
CA TYR A 369 -18.73 -2.52 6.90
C TYR A 369 -17.76 -1.62 7.67
N LEU A 370 -16.58 -1.35 7.09
CA LEU A 370 -15.53 -0.57 7.74
C LEU A 370 -15.97 0.87 8.04
N GLU A 371 -16.75 1.49 7.14
CA GLU A 371 -17.21 2.87 7.35
C GLU A 371 -18.22 3.00 8.50
N ARG A 372 -19.03 1.96 8.77
CA ARG A 372 -19.93 1.98 9.94
C ARG A 372 -19.11 2.05 11.22
N GLN A 373 -18.07 1.22 11.32
CA GLN A 373 -17.16 1.25 12.45
C GLN A 373 -16.38 2.57 12.52
N PHE A 374 -15.89 3.08 11.39
CA PHE A 374 -15.24 4.39 11.30
C PHE A 374 -16.15 5.51 11.82
N CYS A 375 -17.42 5.54 11.44
CA CYS A 375 -18.35 6.58 11.88
C CYS A 375 -18.57 6.52 13.40
N ARG A 376 -18.70 5.33 14.00
CA ARG A 376 -18.78 5.16 15.46
C ARG A 376 -17.53 5.69 16.16
N ILE A 377 -16.34 5.32 15.67
CA ILE A 377 -15.06 5.78 16.21
C ILE A 377 -14.93 7.30 16.09
N SER A 378 -15.28 7.86 14.93
CA SER A 378 -15.22 9.30 14.67
C SER A 378 -16.13 10.08 15.62
N HIS A 379 -17.36 9.62 15.81
CA HIS A 379 -18.32 10.28 16.70
C HIS A 379 -17.85 10.24 18.15
N ALA A 380 -17.47 9.06 18.66
CA ALA A 380 -17.00 8.93 20.04
C ALA A 380 -15.69 9.70 20.30
N SER A 381 -14.78 9.78 19.30
CA SER A 381 -13.59 10.64 19.39
C SER A 381 -13.98 12.12 19.47
N GLU A 382 -14.93 12.59 18.66
CA GLU A 382 -15.40 13.99 18.68
C GLU A 382 -15.97 14.38 20.06
N GLU A 383 -16.80 13.52 20.67
CA GLU A 383 -17.37 13.74 22.00
C GLU A 383 -16.28 13.76 23.09
N LEU A 384 -15.40 12.77 23.09
CA LEU A 384 -14.31 12.68 24.06
C LEU A 384 -13.34 13.87 23.93
N VAL A 385 -12.94 14.24 22.72
CA VAL A 385 -12.05 15.38 22.48
C VAL A 385 -12.73 16.69 22.91
N GLY A 386 -14.04 16.84 22.66
CA GLY A 386 -14.83 17.97 23.14
C GLY A 386 -14.77 18.10 24.66
N PHE A 387 -15.03 17.00 25.38
CA PHE A 387 -14.93 16.92 26.83
C PHE A 387 -13.51 17.24 27.35
N VAL A 388 -12.48 16.62 26.76
CA VAL A 388 -11.08 16.87 27.15
C VAL A 388 -10.74 18.35 26.98
N LYS A 389 -11.10 18.97 25.85
CA LYS A 389 -10.83 20.39 25.61
C LYS A 389 -11.56 21.32 26.58
N LEU A 390 -12.77 20.95 26.99
CA LEU A 390 -13.53 21.68 28.01
C LEU A 390 -12.83 21.66 29.37
N HIS A 391 -12.30 20.50 29.76
CA HIS A 391 -11.66 20.29 31.08
C HIS A 391 -10.13 20.45 31.09
N LYS A 392 -9.51 20.72 29.94
CA LYS A 392 -8.07 21.05 29.79
C LYS A 392 -7.85 22.56 29.93
N ARG A 393 -8.34 23.09 31.04
CA ARG A 393 -8.30 24.49 31.44
C ARG A 393 -7.89 24.58 32.89
N LYS A 394 -7.48 25.76 33.34
CA LYS A 394 -7.15 26.00 34.74
C LYS A 394 -8.27 25.49 35.66
N TRP A 395 -7.90 24.70 36.67
CA TRP A 395 -8.81 24.05 37.63
C TRP A 395 -9.70 22.93 37.07
N GLY A 396 -9.58 22.59 35.80
CA GLY A 396 -10.25 21.43 35.21
C GLY A 396 -9.52 20.12 35.53
N VAL A 397 -10.21 19.00 35.31
CA VAL A 397 -9.67 17.65 35.53
C VAL A 397 -8.41 17.37 34.71
N PHE A 398 -8.26 18.04 33.56
CA PHE A 398 -7.10 17.95 32.68
C PHE A 398 -6.25 19.23 32.65
N ASP A 399 -6.25 20.06 33.71
CA ASP A 399 -5.38 21.24 33.85
C ASP A 399 -3.87 20.88 33.77
N PRO A 400 -3.13 21.28 32.72
CA PRO A 400 -1.71 20.95 32.56
C PRO A 400 -0.81 21.49 33.69
N ALA A 401 -1.20 22.60 34.34
CA ALA A 401 -0.44 23.20 35.44
C ALA A 401 -0.68 22.50 36.79
N CYS A 402 -1.69 21.62 36.87
CA CYS A 402 -2.05 20.92 38.10
C CYS A 402 -1.08 19.77 38.40
N THR A 403 -0.04 20.07 39.18
CA THR A 403 1.04 19.14 39.57
C THR A 403 0.96 18.67 41.04
N LYS A 404 -0.10 19.03 41.79
CA LYS A 404 -0.28 18.69 43.22
C LYS A 404 -1.71 18.25 43.53
N GLN A 405 -1.86 17.50 44.63
CA GLN A 405 -3.12 17.03 45.23
C GLN A 405 -4.22 18.09 45.15
N TYR A 406 -5.10 17.94 44.16
CA TYR A 406 -6.41 18.56 44.19
C TYR A 406 -7.27 17.75 45.16
N ASN A 407 -7.90 18.40 46.14
CA ASN A 407 -8.72 17.74 47.16
C ASN A 407 -10.16 17.44 46.72
N GLY A 408 -10.50 17.67 45.44
CA GLY A 408 -11.84 17.43 44.92
C GLY A 408 -11.84 16.34 43.85
N PHE A 409 -12.35 15.17 44.20
CA PHE A 409 -12.81 14.21 43.19
C PHE A 409 -14.28 14.53 42.91
N ASP A 410 -14.53 15.31 41.85
CA ASP A 410 -15.89 15.62 41.42
C ASP A 410 -16.52 14.38 40.79
N MET A 411 -17.38 13.70 41.53
CA MET A 411 -18.01 12.47 41.06
C MET A 411 -18.70 12.66 39.70
N VAL A 412 -19.35 13.81 39.43
CA VAL A 412 -20.09 14.01 38.18
C VAL A 412 -19.15 14.06 36.99
N ILE A 413 -18.10 14.89 37.07
CA ILE A 413 -17.15 15.07 35.96
C ILE A 413 -16.35 13.80 35.70
N TYR A 414 -15.91 13.10 36.76
CA TYR A 414 -15.14 11.87 36.60
C TYR A 414 -16.00 10.70 36.09
N THR A 415 -17.29 10.64 36.47
CA THR A 415 -18.22 9.66 35.89
C THR A 415 -18.44 9.93 34.41
N GLU A 416 -18.68 11.19 34.01
CA GLU A 416 -18.81 11.57 32.60
C GLU A 416 -17.56 11.21 31.80
N ALA A 417 -16.37 11.52 32.33
CA ALA A 417 -15.10 11.13 31.73
C ALA A 417 -15.00 9.61 31.51
N MET A 418 -15.39 8.81 32.52
CA MET A 418 -15.34 7.35 32.41
C MET A 418 -16.31 6.81 31.37
N VAL A 419 -17.54 7.32 31.32
CA VAL A 419 -18.54 6.90 30.33
C VAL A 419 -18.04 7.19 28.92
N LEU A 420 -17.58 8.42 28.65
CA LEU A 420 -17.03 8.79 27.34
C LEU A 420 -15.80 7.96 26.96
N LEU A 421 -14.94 7.61 27.93
CA LEU A 421 -13.78 6.77 27.69
C LEU A 421 -14.20 5.34 27.31
N GLU A 422 -15.18 4.77 28.03
CA GLU A 422 -15.70 3.43 27.78
C GLU A 422 -16.45 3.34 26.44
N ASP A 423 -17.27 4.34 26.12
CA ASP A 423 -17.95 4.46 24.83
C ASP A 423 -16.94 4.57 23.69
N TYR A 424 -15.87 5.36 23.86
CA TYR A 424 -14.82 5.45 22.86
C TYR A 424 -14.09 4.12 22.69
N VAL A 425 -13.77 3.39 23.77
CA VAL A 425 -13.19 2.03 23.68
C VAL A 425 -14.14 1.08 22.93
N ALA A 426 -15.42 1.08 23.28
CA ALA A 426 -16.44 0.21 22.70
C ALA A 426 -16.65 0.50 21.20
N SER A 427 -16.42 1.74 20.75
CA SER A 427 -16.52 2.10 19.33
C SER A 427 -15.54 1.33 18.43
N PHE A 428 -14.41 0.87 18.98
CA PHE A 428 -13.42 0.05 18.26
C PHE A 428 -13.77 -1.43 18.20
N THR A 429 -14.80 -1.89 18.92
CA THR A 429 -15.22 -3.28 18.85
C THR A 429 -15.71 -3.60 17.44
N ARG A 430 -15.18 -4.69 16.88
CA ARG A 430 -15.63 -5.18 15.58
C ARG A 430 -17.09 -5.55 15.68
N GLU A 431 -17.86 -5.11 14.69
CA GLU A 431 -19.13 -5.74 14.40
C GLU A 431 -18.84 -7.22 14.06
N LEU A 432 -19.77 -8.14 14.32
CA LEU A 432 -19.60 -9.56 14.02
C LEU A 432 -20.89 -10.07 13.35
N ASP A 433 -20.75 -10.79 12.24
CA ASP A 433 -21.88 -11.52 11.65
C ASP A 433 -22.26 -12.74 12.50
N ALA A 434 -23.41 -13.34 12.21
CA ALA A 434 -23.97 -14.42 13.02
C ALA A 434 -23.04 -15.64 13.09
N SER A 435 -22.41 -16.03 11.98
CA SER A 435 -21.48 -17.17 11.97
C SER A 435 -20.22 -16.89 12.76
N THR A 436 -19.67 -15.67 12.67
CA THR A 436 -18.49 -15.27 13.44
C THR A 436 -18.82 -15.16 14.94
N LYS A 437 -20.01 -14.68 15.30
CA LYS A 437 -20.47 -14.70 16.71
C LYS A 437 -20.52 -16.12 17.26
N MET A 438 -21.00 -17.09 16.47
CA MET A 438 -20.98 -18.50 16.87
C MET A 438 -19.54 -19.03 17.04
N ALA A 439 -18.64 -18.72 16.10
CA ALA A 439 -17.24 -19.10 16.18
C ALA A 439 -16.56 -18.54 17.44
N VAL A 440 -16.70 -17.23 17.67
CA VAL A 440 -16.23 -16.55 18.88
C VAL A 440 -16.82 -17.20 20.12
N ARG A 441 -18.12 -17.51 20.14
CA ARG A 441 -18.76 -18.11 21.32
C ARG A 441 -18.19 -19.49 21.65
N THR A 442 -17.88 -20.31 20.66
CA THR A 442 -17.28 -21.63 20.91
C THR A 442 -15.84 -21.58 21.41
N GLN A 443 -15.15 -20.47 21.19
CA GLN A 443 -13.77 -20.23 21.63
C GLN A 443 -13.70 -19.00 22.55
N PHE A 444 -14.77 -18.70 23.28
CA PHE A 444 -14.97 -17.39 23.90
C PHE A 444 -13.84 -17.01 24.85
N SER A 445 -13.41 -17.94 25.70
CA SER A 445 -12.30 -17.72 26.63
C SER A 445 -10.98 -17.42 25.91
N LEU A 446 -10.68 -18.12 24.80
CA LEU A 446 -9.47 -17.89 24.01
C LEU A 446 -9.52 -16.54 23.28
N PHE A 447 -10.69 -16.19 22.75
CA PHE A 447 -10.89 -14.94 22.02
C PHE A 447 -10.78 -13.72 22.96
N GLU A 448 -11.48 -13.73 24.09
CA GLU A 448 -11.40 -12.65 25.08
C GLU A 448 -9.98 -12.52 25.65
N HIS A 449 -9.35 -13.64 26.01
CA HIS A 449 -7.99 -13.65 26.57
C HIS A 449 -6.95 -13.03 25.61
N ARG A 450 -7.17 -13.07 24.29
CA ARG A 450 -6.26 -12.38 23.35
C ARG A 450 -6.29 -10.87 23.52
N TYR A 451 -7.46 -10.29 23.77
CA TYR A 451 -7.63 -8.84 23.89
C TYR A 451 -7.48 -8.37 25.34
N GLU A 452 -7.81 -9.19 26.34
CA GLU A 452 -7.79 -8.83 27.77
C GLU A 452 -6.42 -8.34 28.25
N PHE A 453 -5.33 -8.94 27.76
CA PHE A 453 -3.95 -8.57 28.14
C PHE A 453 -3.33 -7.52 27.22
N MET A 454 -4.08 -6.96 26.28
CA MET A 454 -3.58 -5.87 25.46
C MET A 454 -3.45 -4.58 26.28
N ALA A 455 -2.57 -3.70 25.81
CA ALA A 455 -2.23 -2.48 26.53
C ALA A 455 -3.45 -1.58 26.84
N ARG A 456 -4.47 -1.56 25.97
CA ARG A 456 -5.67 -0.73 26.17
C ARG A 456 -6.50 -1.24 27.34
N GLU A 457 -6.79 -2.54 27.36
CA GLU A 457 -7.62 -3.21 28.36
C GLU A 457 -6.96 -3.13 29.75
N ILE A 458 -5.65 -3.40 29.83
CA ILE A 458 -4.89 -3.25 31.08
C ILE A 458 -4.96 -1.81 31.61
N LYS A 459 -4.77 -0.81 30.74
CA LYS A 459 -4.78 0.60 31.14
C LYS A 459 -6.19 1.09 31.49
N LEU A 460 -7.21 0.63 30.77
CA LEU A 460 -8.61 0.93 31.07
C LEU A 460 -8.98 0.37 32.45
N GLN A 461 -8.57 -0.86 32.76
CA GLN A 461 -8.80 -1.45 34.07
C GLN A 461 -8.08 -0.69 35.19
N LYS A 462 -6.84 -0.24 34.96
CA LYS A 462 -6.13 0.62 35.90
C LYS A 462 -6.81 1.98 36.08
N CYS A 463 -7.36 2.55 35.00
CA CYS A 463 -8.17 3.76 35.05
C CYS A 463 -9.43 3.57 35.91
N ARG A 464 -10.17 2.46 35.72
CA ARG A 464 -11.34 2.08 36.54
C ARG A 464 -10.98 1.92 38.02
N VAL A 465 -9.85 1.28 38.33
CA VAL A 465 -9.37 1.15 39.71
C VAL A 465 -9.07 2.52 40.33
N ALA A 466 -8.44 3.41 39.58
CA ALA A 466 -8.15 4.77 40.05
C ALA A 466 -9.44 5.59 40.27
N TYR A 467 -10.41 5.47 39.36
CA TYR A 467 -11.75 6.06 39.49
C TYR A 467 -12.45 5.56 40.78
N ASN A 468 -12.49 4.25 41.02
CA ASN A 468 -13.12 3.66 42.20
C ASN A 468 -12.43 4.07 43.52
N ARG A 469 -11.10 4.24 43.48
CA ARG A 469 -10.31 4.73 44.62
C ARG A 469 -10.39 6.24 44.80
N ARG A 470 -11.07 6.96 43.91
CA ARG A 470 -11.14 8.42 43.87
C ARG A 470 -9.74 9.05 43.86
N ASP A 471 -8.83 8.45 43.09
CA ASP A 471 -7.46 8.93 42.93
C ASP A 471 -7.34 9.75 41.63
N PRO A 472 -7.45 11.10 41.71
CA PRO A 472 -7.50 11.95 40.53
C PRO A 472 -6.19 11.96 39.72
N ILE A 473 -5.05 11.72 40.37
CA ILE A 473 -3.72 11.77 39.72
C ILE A 473 -3.54 10.51 38.88
N THR A 474 -3.74 9.36 39.49
CA THR A 474 -3.60 8.06 38.82
C THR A 474 -4.68 7.88 37.75
N PHE A 475 -5.90 8.37 37.99
CA PHE A 475 -6.97 8.39 37.00
C PHE A 475 -6.53 9.14 35.74
N ARG A 476 -6.06 10.37 35.90
CA ARG A 476 -5.68 11.23 34.79
C ARG A 476 -4.57 10.62 33.94
N GLN A 477 -3.56 10.05 34.58
CA GLN A 477 -2.47 9.38 33.88
C GLN A 477 -3.01 8.24 33.01
N TYR A 478 -3.75 7.30 33.59
CA TYR A 478 -4.25 6.15 32.81
C TYR A 478 -5.29 6.55 31.78
N PHE A 479 -6.14 7.54 32.06
CA PHE A 479 -7.05 8.13 31.09
C PHE A 479 -6.29 8.60 29.85
N GLN A 480 -5.27 9.43 30.02
CA GLN A 480 -4.44 9.94 28.92
C GLN A 480 -3.78 8.81 28.13
N GLU A 481 -3.27 7.78 28.82
CA GLU A 481 -2.64 6.66 28.15
C GLU A 481 -3.62 5.79 27.34
N VAL A 482 -4.87 5.63 27.80
CA VAL A 482 -5.92 4.89 27.06
C VAL A 482 -6.34 5.70 25.84
N VAL A 483 -6.58 7.01 26.01
CA VAL A 483 -6.91 7.93 24.91
C VAL A 483 -5.81 7.93 23.85
N TRP A 484 -4.54 8.05 24.26
CA TRP A 484 -3.41 8.00 23.34
C TRP A 484 -3.37 6.71 22.51
N ASN A 485 -3.65 5.56 23.13
CA ASN A 485 -3.70 4.28 22.42
C ASN A 485 -4.79 4.26 21.33
N MET A 486 -5.98 4.77 21.65
CA MET A 486 -7.12 4.83 20.73
C MET A 486 -6.89 5.84 19.60
N GLU A 487 -6.41 7.04 19.92
CA GLU A 487 -6.10 8.09 18.94
C GLU A 487 -5.00 7.64 17.96
N SER A 488 -3.99 6.90 18.45
CA SER A 488 -2.96 6.30 17.59
C SER A 488 -3.58 5.34 16.56
N GLN A 489 -4.51 4.47 16.98
CA GLN A 489 -5.21 3.58 16.06
C GLN A 489 -6.13 4.35 15.10
N TYR A 490 -6.88 5.34 15.61
CA TYR A 490 -7.74 6.19 14.78
C TYR A 490 -6.93 6.95 13.72
N PHE A 491 -5.71 7.40 14.05
CA PHE A 491 -4.77 7.97 13.09
C PHE A 491 -4.32 7.00 12.02
N MET A 492 -4.04 5.75 12.38
CA MET A 492 -3.73 4.72 11.39
C MET A 492 -4.92 4.53 10.42
N ILE A 493 -6.15 4.48 10.95
CA ILE A 493 -7.38 4.35 10.17
C ILE A 493 -7.54 5.55 9.21
N LEU A 494 -7.44 6.79 9.70
CA LEU A 494 -7.55 8.00 8.89
C LEU A 494 -6.47 8.09 7.80
N ARG A 495 -5.22 7.76 8.15
CA ARG A 495 -4.11 7.73 7.20
C ARG A 495 -4.33 6.70 6.11
N ALA A 496 -4.82 5.52 6.44
CA ALA A 496 -5.13 4.49 5.46
C ALA A 496 -6.34 4.88 4.60
N ARG A 497 -7.41 5.39 5.21
CA ARG A 497 -8.63 5.90 4.53
C ARG A 497 -8.32 6.93 3.45
N SER A 498 -7.41 7.86 3.73
CA SER A 498 -7.00 8.89 2.75
C SER A 498 -6.27 8.37 1.51
N LYS A 499 -5.69 7.18 1.59
CA LYS A 499 -4.93 6.56 0.51
C LYS A 499 -5.76 5.55 -0.29
N LEU A 500 -7.00 5.29 0.14
CA LEU A 500 -7.87 4.24 -0.38
C LEU A 500 -8.09 4.35 -1.90
N TYR A 501 -8.31 5.56 -2.40
CA TYR A 501 -8.59 5.86 -3.81
C TYR A 501 -7.37 6.40 -4.57
N LYS A 502 -6.16 6.31 -4.02
CA LYS A 502 -4.94 6.86 -4.65
C LYS A 502 -4.67 6.27 -6.04
N TRP A 503 -5.18 5.06 -6.31
CA TRP A 503 -4.91 4.29 -7.53
C TRP A 503 -6.15 4.09 -8.41
N ASP A 504 -7.23 4.81 -8.12
CA ASP A 504 -8.43 4.87 -8.95
C ASP A 504 -8.26 5.95 -10.03
N ALA A 505 -8.73 5.68 -11.23
CA ALA A 505 -8.75 6.59 -12.36
C ALA A 505 -10.14 7.23 -12.50
N GLY A 506 -10.16 8.49 -12.92
CA GLY A 506 -11.35 9.26 -13.25
C GLY A 506 -12.22 9.66 -12.05
N SER A 507 -13.14 10.59 -12.32
CA SER A 507 -14.17 11.08 -11.40
C SER A 507 -15.30 10.06 -11.19
N ASN A 508 -14.98 8.78 -10.97
CA ASN A 508 -15.96 7.85 -10.42
C ASN A 508 -16.19 8.27 -8.97
N VAL A 509 -17.44 8.60 -8.64
CA VAL A 509 -17.82 9.00 -7.28
C VAL A 509 -17.28 7.92 -6.34
N PRO A 510 -16.37 8.26 -5.42
CA PRO A 510 -15.80 7.27 -4.54
C PRO A 510 -16.93 6.58 -3.78
N ASP A 511 -16.82 5.26 -3.58
CA ASP A 511 -17.83 4.46 -2.86
C ASP A 511 -18.18 5.11 -1.51
N ILE A 512 -17.24 5.88 -0.95
CA ILE A 512 -17.37 6.63 0.30
C ILE A 512 -16.85 8.07 0.14
N LYS A 513 -17.46 9.03 0.85
CA LYS A 513 -16.95 10.42 0.92
C LYS A 513 -15.71 10.49 1.81
N VAL A 514 -14.52 10.62 1.20
CA VAL A 514 -13.25 10.78 1.93
C VAL A 514 -12.97 12.27 2.16
N LYS A 515 -12.97 12.71 3.43
CA LYS A 515 -12.53 14.07 3.80
C LYS A 515 -10.99 14.15 3.82
N PRO A 516 -10.35 15.23 3.33
CA PRO A 516 -8.89 15.39 3.35
C PRO A 516 -8.30 15.48 4.77
N LEU A 517 -7.14 14.83 5.03
CA LEU A 517 -6.43 14.89 6.32
C LEU A 517 -6.00 16.28 6.77
N SER A 518 -5.85 17.25 5.85
CA SER A 518 -5.47 18.62 6.21
C SER A 518 -6.50 19.30 7.11
N SER A 519 -7.77 18.89 7.01
CA SER A 519 -8.86 19.34 7.89
C SER A 519 -8.82 18.71 9.29
N LEU A 520 -8.01 17.66 9.49
CA LEU A 520 -7.99 16.92 10.75
C LEU A 520 -7.06 17.52 11.79
N LYS A 521 -5.99 18.27 11.46
CA LYS A 521 -4.98 18.81 12.41
C LYS A 521 -5.51 19.46 13.72
N SER A 522 -6.78 19.86 13.78
CA SER A 522 -7.49 20.35 14.98
C SER A 522 -7.80 19.31 16.06
N TRP A 523 -7.59 18.02 15.81
CA TRP A 523 -7.89 16.90 16.73
C TRP A 523 -6.78 16.48 17.70
N ASP A 524 -5.51 16.83 17.45
CA ASP A 524 -4.38 16.34 18.24
C ASP A 524 -4.40 16.96 19.65
N ILE A 525 -4.63 16.12 20.67
CA ILE A 525 -4.71 16.57 22.07
C ILE A 525 -3.29 16.83 22.59
N ARG A 526 -2.88 18.09 22.61
CA ARG A 526 -1.60 18.51 23.19
C ARG A 526 -1.68 18.62 24.71
N TRP A 527 -1.66 17.51 25.45
CA TRP A 527 -1.89 17.44 26.90
C TRP A 527 -1.12 18.46 27.76
N GLU A 528 0.07 18.88 27.32
CA GLU A 528 0.97 19.82 28.01
C GLU A 528 0.54 21.29 27.93
N ILE A 529 -0.39 21.65 27.05
CA ILE A 529 -0.70 23.05 26.72
C ILE A 529 -2.18 23.30 26.97
N GLU A 530 -2.51 24.27 27.83
CA GLU A 530 -3.91 24.67 28.04
C GLU A 530 -4.59 25.00 26.71
N GLU A 531 -5.82 24.52 26.54
CA GLU A 531 -6.59 24.94 25.37
C GLU A 531 -6.81 26.46 25.46
N PRO A 532 -6.66 27.20 24.34
CA PRO A 532 -6.98 28.62 24.33
C PRO A 532 -8.41 28.75 24.83
N THR A 533 -8.63 29.71 25.73
CA THR A 533 -9.99 30.04 26.16
C THR A 533 -10.72 30.52 24.91
N THR A 534 -11.43 29.62 24.22
CA THR A 534 -12.64 30.01 23.52
C THR A 534 -13.58 30.45 24.63
N THR A 535 -13.38 31.67 25.11
CA THR A 535 -14.46 32.45 25.66
C THR A 535 -15.52 32.34 24.57
N ALA A 536 -16.59 31.60 24.85
CA ALA A 536 -17.86 31.96 24.28
C ALA A 536 -17.92 33.46 24.52
N ILE A 537 -17.78 34.24 23.45
CA ILE A 537 -17.84 35.69 23.53
C ILE A 537 -19.16 35.92 24.27
N THR A 538 -19.08 36.35 25.52
CA THR A 538 -20.31 36.57 26.28
C THR A 538 -21.13 37.56 25.47
N GLU A 539 -22.45 37.44 25.46
CA GLU A 539 -23.31 38.32 24.66
C GLU A 539 -22.97 39.81 24.90
N SER A 540 -22.53 40.13 26.13
CA SER A 540 -21.92 41.40 26.54
C SER A 540 -20.62 41.78 25.80
N GLU A 541 -19.67 40.85 25.62
CA GLU A 541 -18.43 41.08 24.86
C GLU A 541 -18.70 41.17 23.34
N ALA A 542 -19.66 40.42 22.81
CA ALA A 542 -20.07 40.49 21.41
C ALA A 542 -20.71 41.86 21.13
N GLN A 543 -21.59 42.30 22.03
CA GLN A 543 -22.19 43.63 21.99
C GLN A 543 -21.14 44.74 22.10
N LYS A 544 -20.11 44.55 22.94
CA LYS A 544 -19.02 45.51 23.09
C LYS A 544 -18.18 45.63 21.80
N MET A 545 -17.83 44.51 21.18
CA MET A 545 -17.12 44.51 19.90
C MET A 545 -17.96 45.13 18.77
N GLN A 546 -19.27 44.87 18.76
CA GLN A 546 -20.18 45.47 17.78
C GLN A 546 -20.32 46.98 17.96
N ASN A 547 -20.38 47.46 19.21
CA ASN A 547 -20.41 48.89 19.54
C ASN A 547 -19.09 49.59 19.18
N ASP A 548 -17.95 48.93 19.41
CA ASP A 548 -16.63 49.48 19.05
C ASP A 548 -16.45 49.55 17.53
N LEU A 549 -16.94 48.54 16.78
CA LEU A 549 -16.95 48.56 15.32
C LEU A 549 -17.83 49.68 14.77
N GLN A 550 -19.01 49.90 15.34
CA GLN A 550 -19.88 51.02 14.98
C GLN A 550 -19.23 52.39 15.27
N ARG A 551 -18.51 52.53 16.39
CA ARG A 551 -17.73 53.75 16.69
C ARG A 551 -16.64 54.01 15.67
N GLN A 552 -15.92 52.98 15.23
CA GLN A 552 -14.87 53.14 14.21
C GLN A 552 -15.44 53.54 12.85
N ILE A 553 -16.61 52.99 12.47
CA ILE A 553 -17.33 53.37 11.25
C ILE A 553 -17.82 54.83 11.35
N ALA A 554 -18.33 55.24 12.51
CA ALA A 554 -18.75 56.63 12.76
C ALA A 554 -17.56 57.61 12.72
N GLN A 555 -16.40 57.24 13.26
CA GLN A 555 -15.19 58.06 13.18
C GLN A 555 -14.66 58.19 11.75
N LYS A 556 -14.66 57.09 10.98
CA LYS A 556 -14.23 57.12 9.57
C LYS A 556 -15.16 57.95 8.70
N SER A 557 -16.47 57.87 8.91
CA SER A 557 -17.45 58.69 8.17
C SER A 557 -17.38 60.18 8.54
N PHE A 558 -17.12 60.50 9.82
CA PHE A 558 -16.89 61.88 10.24
C PHE A 558 -15.63 62.50 9.62
N LEU A 559 -14.53 61.75 9.55
CA LEU A 559 -13.29 62.19 8.90
C LEU A 559 -13.45 62.36 7.38
N ALA A 560 -14.27 61.51 6.73
CA ALA A 560 -14.55 61.64 5.30
C ALA A 560 -15.37 62.90 4.96
N GLN A 561 -16.25 63.36 5.85
CA GLN A 561 -17.05 64.58 5.64
C GLN A 561 -16.25 65.87 5.86
N GLN A 562 -15.17 65.85 6.64
CA GLN A 562 -14.30 67.03 6.83
C GLN A 562 -13.31 67.25 5.68
N GLY A 563 -13.07 66.26 4.81
CA GLY A 563 -12.14 66.37 3.68
C GLY A 563 -12.71 66.97 2.39
N GLY A 564 -14.03 67.16 2.29
CA GLY A 564 -14.73 67.52 1.05
C GLY A 564 -14.96 69.02 0.79
N GLY A 565 -14.48 69.90 1.67
CA GLY A 565 -14.78 71.33 1.62
C GLY A 565 -13.55 72.21 1.44
N ASN A 566 -12.87 72.14 0.28
CA ASN A 566 -12.15 73.27 -0.31
C ASN A 566 -11.37 72.83 -1.57
N ARG A 567 -11.84 73.22 -2.75
CA ARG A 567 -10.95 73.82 -3.76
C ARG A 567 -11.72 74.56 -4.85
N VAL A 568 -11.43 75.84 -4.88
CA VAL A 568 -11.87 76.85 -5.84
C VAL A 568 -11.08 76.72 -7.15
N SER A 569 -11.81 76.97 -8.21
CA SER A 569 -11.52 77.25 -9.62
C SER A 569 -10.15 77.84 -9.97
N GLN A 570 -9.60 77.39 -11.11
CA GLN A 570 -8.99 78.26 -12.13
C GLN A 570 -8.86 77.52 -13.48
N ALA A 571 -9.35 78.18 -14.54
CA ALA A 571 -9.17 77.84 -15.97
C ALA A 571 -7.78 78.30 -16.46
N PRO A 572 -7.27 77.95 -17.68
CA PRO A 572 -7.79 78.52 -18.94
C PRO A 572 -7.67 77.68 -20.26
N ALA A 573 -8.52 78.06 -21.22
CA ALA A 573 -8.37 78.28 -22.68
C ALA A 573 -7.54 77.38 -23.66
N ILE A 574 -8.26 76.78 -24.62
CA ILE A 574 -8.22 76.87 -26.11
C ILE A 574 -6.89 76.77 -26.91
N LEU A 575 -6.82 75.78 -27.83
CA LEU A 575 -6.44 75.80 -29.28
C LEU A 575 -6.19 74.33 -29.74
N ASP A 576 -7.08 73.66 -30.48
CA ASP A 576 -7.27 73.60 -31.96
C ASP A 576 -6.13 72.97 -32.80
N GLY A 577 -6.51 72.01 -33.68
CA GLY A 577 -5.74 71.49 -34.81
C GLY A 577 -5.51 69.96 -34.78
N ASP A 578 -6.46 69.11 -35.22
CA ASP A 578 -6.58 68.56 -36.60
C ASP A 578 -5.48 67.50 -36.89
N SER A 579 -5.71 66.22 -37.22
CA SER A 579 -6.53 65.70 -38.32
C SER A 579 -6.44 64.15 -38.40
N THR A 580 -7.59 63.55 -38.75
CA THR A 580 -7.81 62.36 -39.62
C THR A 580 -7.53 60.91 -39.17
N ASN A 581 -8.65 60.16 -39.13
CA ASN A 581 -8.92 58.82 -39.72
C ASN A 581 -8.16 57.60 -39.17
N SER A 582 -8.75 56.43 -38.93
CA SER A 582 -10.07 55.86 -39.24
C SER A 582 -10.18 54.45 -38.62
N GLN A 583 -11.43 54.02 -38.35
CA GLN A 583 -11.91 52.63 -38.13
C GLN A 583 -11.55 51.97 -36.78
N ASN A 584 -12.49 51.98 -35.82
CA ASN A 584 -13.52 50.95 -35.57
C ASN A 584 -12.99 49.65 -34.92
N GLU A 585 -12.65 49.71 -33.63
CA GLU A 585 -12.87 48.65 -32.64
C GLU A 585 -13.10 49.29 -31.25
N ASN A 586 -14.11 48.81 -30.53
CA ASN A 586 -14.23 48.70 -29.07
C ASN A 586 -14.22 49.94 -28.11
N ILE A 587 -15.23 49.90 -27.21
CA ILE A 587 -15.28 50.40 -25.81
C ILE A 587 -15.78 51.84 -25.54
N GLU A 588 -16.94 51.92 -24.87
CA GLU A 588 -17.27 52.79 -23.72
C GLU A 588 -18.57 52.19 -23.09
N ASN A 589 -18.77 52.02 -21.78
CA ASN A 589 -18.16 52.68 -20.63
C ASN A 589 -17.99 51.74 -19.42
N CYS A 590 -16.80 51.84 -18.81
CA CYS A 590 -16.51 51.45 -17.44
C CYS A 590 -16.58 52.68 -16.53
N SER A 591 -17.45 52.65 -15.53
CA SER A 591 -17.29 53.26 -14.21
C SER A 591 -18.27 52.51 -13.30
N GLY A 592 -17.89 51.64 -12.38
CA GLY A 592 -16.78 51.76 -11.45
C GLY A 592 -17.38 52.07 -10.08
N GLU A 593 -18.03 51.12 -9.44
CA GLU A 593 -18.40 51.23 -8.02
C GLU A 593 -18.44 49.85 -7.35
N ASN A 594 -17.76 49.80 -6.21
CA ASN A 594 -17.43 48.59 -5.46
C ASN A 594 -18.60 48.06 -4.64
N HIS A 595 -18.62 46.74 -4.54
CA HIS A 595 -19.23 45.91 -3.48
C HIS A 595 -19.30 46.57 -2.09
N ILE A 596 -20.38 46.31 -1.35
CA ILE A 596 -20.38 45.45 -0.16
C ILE A 596 -21.82 45.13 0.27
N THR A 597 -22.02 43.83 0.48
CA THR A 597 -23.11 43.05 1.07
C THR A 597 -23.99 43.71 2.15
N GLU A 598 -25.30 43.66 1.93
CA GLU A 598 -26.33 43.58 2.97
C GLU A 598 -27.37 42.51 2.56
N MET A 599 -27.12 41.25 2.92
CA MET A 599 -28.17 40.21 2.99
C MET A 599 -28.16 39.64 4.39
N LYS A 600 -29.07 40.18 5.20
CA LYS A 600 -29.48 39.70 6.53
C LYS A 600 -30.31 38.42 6.33
N LEU A 601 -29.96 37.33 7.01
CA LEU A 601 -30.42 36.97 8.37
C LEU A 601 -31.84 36.35 8.44
N GLU A 602 -32.23 35.52 7.46
CA GLU A 602 -33.49 34.73 7.52
C GLU A 602 -33.30 33.20 7.30
N GLU A 603 -32.09 32.68 7.12
CA GLU A 603 -31.87 31.23 6.88
C GLU A 603 -31.36 30.43 8.10
N LEU A 604 -31.28 31.04 9.29
CA LEU A 604 -30.75 30.39 10.51
C LEU A 604 -31.83 29.93 11.51
N ALA A 605 -33.12 29.94 11.15
CA ALA A 605 -34.22 29.62 12.07
C ALA A 605 -35.07 28.37 11.72
N ASN A 606 -34.69 27.56 10.73
CA ASN A 606 -35.47 26.37 10.31
C ASN A 606 -34.76 25.03 10.55
N TRP A 607 -34.16 24.85 11.74
CA TRP A 607 -33.60 23.55 12.17
C TRP A 607 -34.22 23.03 13.47
N GLU A 608 -35.51 23.30 13.68
CA GLU A 608 -36.32 22.54 14.63
C GLU A 608 -37.36 21.71 13.86
N SER A 609 -37.37 20.41 14.16
CA SER A 609 -38.43 19.44 13.84
C SER A 609 -38.38 18.82 12.43
N LEU A 610 -37.87 17.58 12.35
CA LEU A 610 -38.43 16.58 11.46
C LEU A 610 -38.58 15.23 12.19
N PRO A 611 -39.57 14.42 11.79
CA PRO A 611 -40.29 13.51 12.66
C PRO A 611 -39.76 12.07 12.60
N PHE A 612 -40.04 11.34 13.67
CA PHE A 612 -40.06 9.88 13.68
C PHE A 612 -40.93 9.35 12.53
N HIS A 613 -40.37 8.47 11.71
CA HIS A 613 -41.12 7.51 10.92
C HIS A 613 -40.51 6.13 11.19
N ASP A 614 -41.20 5.37 12.03
CA ASP A 614 -41.26 3.92 11.91
C ASP A 614 -41.88 3.61 10.55
N ASP A 615 -41.28 2.70 9.78
CA ASP A 615 -42.00 1.83 8.86
C ASP A 615 -41.10 0.62 8.53
N ASP A 616 -41.50 -0.52 9.10
CA ASP A 616 -41.20 -1.86 8.62
C ASP A 616 -41.84 -2.02 7.24
N GLU A 617 -41.05 -2.24 6.19
CA GLU A 617 -41.57 -2.79 4.93
C GLU A 617 -40.71 -3.97 4.45
N PHE A 618 -41.30 -5.15 4.68
CA PHE A 618 -40.96 -6.44 4.12
C PHE A 618 -40.81 -6.37 2.58
N CYS A 619 -39.67 -6.81 2.06
CA CYS A 619 -39.57 -7.22 0.65
C CYS A 619 -39.90 -8.72 0.54
N GLU A 620 -41.16 -9.04 0.26
CA GLU A 620 -41.56 -10.31 -0.35
C GLU A 620 -40.98 -10.38 -1.77
N LEU A 621 -40.00 -11.27 -2.00
CA LEU A 621 -39.60 -11.68 -3.33
C LEU A 621 -40.28 -13.00 -3.69
N THR A 622 -41.42 -12.89 -4.37
CA THR A 622 -42.06 -13.98 -5.11
C THR A 622 -41.12 -14.53 -6.19
N PHE A 623 -40.65 -15.76 -6.02
CA PHE A 623 -40.05 -16.55 -7.10
C PHE A 623 -41.13 -17.34 -7.83
N GLN A 624 -41.43 -16.95 -9.07
CA GLN A 624 -42.14 -17.81 -10.03
C GLN A 624 -41.18 -18.89 -10.54
N LEU A 625 -41.34 -20.11 -10.05
CA LEU A 625 -40.71 -21.30 -10.59
C LEU A 625 -41.55 -21.79 -11.79
N LYS A 626 -40.98 -21.79 -13.00
CA LYS A 626 -41.54 -22.51 -14.14
C LYS A 626 -41.03 -23.95 -14.11
N ASP A 627 -41.97 -24.86 -13.90
CA ASP A 627 -41.83 -26.30 -14.04
C ASP A 627 -41.38 -26.70 -15.46
N ASN A 628 -40.43 -27.63 -15.52
CA ASN A 628 -40.34 -28.66 -16.54
C ASN A 628 -39.29 -29.68 -16.10
N GLN A 629 -39.71 -30.82 -15.54
CA GLN A 629 -39.51 -32.14 -16.14
C GLN A 629 -39.97 -33.26 -15.20
N SER A 630 -40.80 -34.11 -15.80
CA SER A 630 -41.29 -35.40 -15.34
C SER A 630 -40.19 -36.44 -15.10
N GLN A 631 -40.22 -37.14 -13.98
CA GLN A 631 -40.40 -38.62 -13.86
C GLN A 631 -39.90 -39.14 -12.50
N LEU A 632 -40.83 -39.69 -11.71
CA LEU A 632 -40.63 -40.68 -10.64
C LEU A 632 -40.06 -42.01 -11.22
N PRO A 633 -39.58 -43.00 -10.43
CA PRO A 633 -40.06 -43.43 -9.09
C PRO A 633 -38.89 -43.82 -8.11
N SER A 634 -39.01 -44.28 -6.85
CA SER A 634 -40.08 -44.83 -6.00
C SER A 634 -39.57 -44.96 -4.54
N ILE A 635 -40.43 -44.62 -3.57
CA ILE A 635 -40.82 -45.38 -2.34
C ILE A 635 -39.73 -45.97 -1.42
N THR A 636 -39.63 -45.45 -0.18
CA THR A 636 -40.00 -46.17 1.08
C THR A 636 -40.00 -45.27 2.33
N ASN A 637 -41.17 -45.25 3.01
CA ASN A 637 -41.53 -45.04 4.43
C ASN A 637 -40.41 -44.73 5.46
N ALA A 638 -40.59 -43.85 6.47
CA ALA A 638 -41.66 -43.93 7.46
C ALA A 638 -41.86 -42.64 8.31
N HIS A 639 -43.09 -42.52 8.82
CA HIS A 639 -43.62 -41.70 9.93
C HIS A 639 -42.68 -41.63 11.16
N VAL A 640 -42.68 -40.55 11.97
CA VAL A 640 -43.58 -40.31 13.12
C VAL A 640 -43.67 -38.80 13.48
N LEU A 641 -44.85 -38.42 13.96
CA LEU A 641 -45.41 -37.09 14.28
C LEU A 641 -44.97 -36.46 15.62
N SER A 642 -45.43 -35.20 15.79
CA SER A 642 -45.76 -34.45 17.02
C SER A 642 -44.62 -33.95 17.92
N ASP A 643 -44.69 -32.79 18.57
CA ASP A 643 -45.67 -31.70 18.55
C ASP A 643 -45.02 -30.43 19.15
N SER A 644 -45.74 -29.34 18.96
CA SER A 644 -45.49 -27.95 19.35
C SER A 644 -45.29 -27.62 20.84
N ALA A 645 -44.62 -26.48 21.05
CA ALA A 645 -44.95 -25.35 21.96
C ALA A 645 -44.11 -25.14 23.24
N SER A 646 -43.72 -23.86 23.40
CA SER A 646 -43.33 -23.11 24.61
C SER A 646 -42.09 -23.62 25.37
N GLU A 647 -41.20 -22.80 25.95
CA GLU A 647 -41.42 -21.69 26.88
C GLU A 647 -40.16 -20.80 26.93
N ASN A 648 -40.40 -19.49 27.06
CA ASN A 648 -39.45 -18.54 27.61
C ASN A 648 -39.29 -18.79 29.13
N ASN A 649 -38.15 -18.35 29.66
CA ASN A 649 -37.80 -18.20 31.08
C ASN A 649 -37.26 -19.44 31.77
N PHE A 650 -35.96 -19.67 31.66
CA PHE A 650 -35.22 -20.37 32.72
C PHE A 650 -33.74 -19.97 32.70
N TYR A 651 -33.22 -19.62 33.89
CA TYR A 651 -31.83 -19.28 34.23
C TYR A 651 -31.39 -17.80 34.24
N GLU A 652 -32.14 -16.96 34.98
CA GLU A 652 -31.48 -16.20 36.06
C GLU A 652 -31.51 -17.09 37.31
N ASP A 653 -30.36 -17.58 37.78
CA ASP A 653 -30.09 -18.01 39.18
C ASP A 653 -28.82 -18.90 39.25
N LEU A 654 -27.66 -18.35 38.90
CA LEU A 654 -26.38 -18.99 39.22
C LEU A 654 -25.28 -17.95 39.48
N PHE A 655 -25.60 -16.96 40.31
CA PHE A 655 -24.61 -16.13 40.98
C PHE A 655 -24.93 -16.07 42.48
N ARG A 656 -24.23 -16.90 43.26
CA ARG A 656 -23.89 -16.61 44.65
C ARG A 656 -22.48 -17.11 44.94
N ASP A 657 -21.66 -16.16 45.34
CA ASP A 657 -20.31 -16.30 45.85
C ASP A 657 -20.22 -17.22 47.08
N HIS A 658 -19.09 -17.91 47.26
CA HIS A 658 -18.16 -17.56 48.34
C HIS A 658 -16.78 -18.24 48.20
N PRO A 659 -15.74 -17.63 48.81
CA PRO A 659 -14.31 -17.94 48.64
C PRO A 659 -13.76 -18.90 49.71
N ASP A 660 -12.45 -19.13 49.62
CA ASP A 660 -11.51 -19.65 50.63
C ASP A 660 -11.17 -21.15 50.57
N ASP A 661 -9.95 -21.45 50.11
CA ASP A 661 -8.85 -22.11 50.87
C ASP A 661 -7.65 -22.27 49.91
N GLU A 662 -6.50 -21.62 50.13
CA GLU A 662 -5.37 -22.11 50.97
C GLU A 662 -5.03 -23.59 50.68
N SER A 663 -3.81 -24.05 50.47
CA SER A 663 -2.44 -23.56 50.48
C SER A 663 -1.61 -24.74 49.92
N LEU A 664 -0.42 -24.52 49.39
CA LEU A 664 0.80 -25.25 49.76
C LEU A 664 1.96 -24.86 48.85
N ARG A 665 3.11 -24.77 49.53
CA ARG A 665 4.38 -24.16 49.18
C ARG A 665 5.42 -25.25 48.89
N LEU A 666 6.42 -24.86 48.08
CA LEU A 666 7.86 -25.24 48.13
C LEU A 666 8.16 -26.72 47.80
N GLU A 667 9.26 -27.13 47.16
CA GLU A 667 10.71 -26.80 47.19
C GLU A 667 11.33 -27.54 45.96
N SER A 668 12.17 -26.92 45.11
CA SER A 668 13.65 -26.81 45.13
C SER A 668 14.45 -28.02 44.60
N GLU A 669 15.57 -27.70 43.92
CA GLU A 669 16.80 -28.50 43.69
C GLU A 669 16.69 -29.66 42.66
N ASP A 670 17.67 -30.00 41.82
CA ASP A 670 19.02 -29.52 41.59
C ASP A 670 19.55 -30.04 40.24
N GLU A 671 20.55 -29.31 39.73
CA GLU A 671 21.76 -29.73 38.99
C GLU A 671 21.78 -31.00 38.12
N ASN A 672 22.20 -30.84 36.86
CA ASN A 672 23.33 -31.64 36.37
C ASN A 672 24.07 -31.00 35.18
N GLU A 673 25.36 -30.89 35.42
CA GLU A 673 26.47 -30.43 34.59
C GLU A 673 26.96 -31.58 33.69
N PHE A 674 27.40 -31.31 32.45
CA PHE A 674 28.58 -31.96 31.84
C PHE A 674 28.93 -31.27 30.52
N GLY A 675 30.12 -30.69 30.48
CA GLY A 675 30.65 -29.96 29.33
C GLY A 675 31.31 -30.82 28.26
N LYS A 676 31.81 -30.14 27.22
CA LYS A 676 32.99 -30.52 26.46
C LYS A 676 33.53 -29.33 25.66
N ASP A 677 34.77 -28.98 25.97
CA ASP A 677 35.66 -28.07 25.26
C ASP A 677 36.02 -28.54 23.84
N LEU A 678 36.32 -27.59 22.95
CA LEU A 678 37.38 -27.69 21.93
C LEU A 678 37.80 -26.30 21.39
N VAL A 679 38.84 -25.76 22.04
CA VAL A 679 40.01 -24.98 21.59
C VAL A 679 40.09 -24.38 20.15
N ASN A 680 40.24 -23.03 20.15
CA ASN A 680 41.07 -22.07 19.36
C ASN A 680 41.21 -22.11 17.81
N ILE A 681 41.18 -20.91 17.19
CA ILE A 681 42.37 -20.19 16.67
C ILE A 681 42.02 -18.74 16.25
N GLY A 682 42.75 -17.77 16.84
CA GLY A 682 43.35 -16.56 16.24
C GLY A 682 42.55 -15.63 15.32
N GLY A 683 42.11 -14.48 15.85
CA GLY A 683 41.62 -13.33 15.07
C GLY A 683 42.61 -12.15 15.08
N ALA A 684 43.07 -11.77 13.89
CA ALA A 684 43.91 -10.60 13.63
C ALA A 684 43.13 -9.28 13.71
N ILE A 685 43.78 -8.25 14.23
CA ILE A 685 43.29 -6.88 14.36
C ILE A 685 43.38 -6.18 13.00
N LEU A 686 42.25 -5.79 12.42
CA LEU A 686 42.16 -4.84 11.30
C LEU A 686 41.29 -3.67 11.70
N HIS A 687 41.87 -2.47 11.66
CA HIS A 687 41.17 -1.21 11.89
C HIS A 687 40.15 -0.94 10.78
N VAL A 688 38.87 -0.93 11.12
CA VAL A 688 37.76 -0.53 10.24
C VAL A 688 37.47 0.97 10.47
N LEU A 689 37.37 1.73 9.37
CA LEU A 689 37.08 3.16 9.39
C LEU A 689 35.58 3.43 9.68
N PRO A 690 35.21 4.49 10.44
CA PRO A 690 33.90 4.60 11.10
C PRO A 690 32.68 4.86 10.21
N TRP A 691 32.82 5.15 8.91
CA TRP A 691 31.66 5.41 8.03
C TRP A 691 31.05 4.14 7.40
N LEU A 692 31.61 2.96 7.69
CA LEU A 692 31.08 1.65 7.29
C LEU A 692 30.07 1.08 8.30
N ALA A 693 29.84 1.74 9.44
CA ALA A 693 28.96 1.23 10.50
C ALA A 693 27.46 1.19 10.12
N ASP A 694 27.06 1.86 9.03
CA ASP A 694 25.71 1.77 8.44
C ASP A 694 25.64 0.79 7.26
N SER A 695 26.66 -0.03 7.05
CA SER A 695 26.68 -1.04 5.99
C SER A 695 27.36 -2.32 6.46
N GLU A 696 26.56 -3.34 6.76
CA GLU A 696 27.06 -4.71 6.88
C GLU A 696 27.76 -5.12 5.57
N SER A 697 29.08 -5.34 5.62
CA SER A 697 29.74 -6.27 4.69
C SER A 697 31.17 -6.60 5.10
N SER A 698 31.49 -7.90 5.02
CA SER A 698 32.78 -8.41 4.60
C SER A 698 32.56 -9.25 3.33
N LEU A 699 32.84 -8.63 2.18
CA LEU A 699 33.35 -9.15 0.89
C LEU A 699 33.16 -10.68 0.60
N SER A 700 32.49 -11.07 -0.49
CA SER A 700 33.24 -11.23 -1.74
C SER A 700 32.39 -11.31 -3.04
N HIS A 701 32.23 -10.13 -3.67
CA HIS A 701 32.36 -9.83 -5.11
C HIS A 701 31.76 -10.88 -6.08
N VAL A 702 30.65 -10.68 -6.80
CA VAL A 702 30.40 -9.67 -7.84
C VAL A 702 28.89 -9.47 -8.09
N PHE A 703 28.01 -10.23 -7.42
CA PHE A 703 26.55 -10.14 -7.58
C PHE A 703 25.77 -10.40 -6.27
N PRO A 704 24.71 -9.63 -5.92
CA PRO A 704 24.14 -9.58 -4.57
C PRO A 704 22.98 -10.54 -4.27
N TRP A 705 22.81 -11.66 -4.98
CA TRP A 705 21.93 -12.74 -4.47
C TRP A 705 22.57 -13.51 -3.30
N MET A 706 23.82 -13.17 -2.95
CA MET A 706 24.50 -13.56 -1.71
C MET A 706 24.08 -12.71 -0.49
N THR A 707 22.80 -12.71 -0.16
CA THR A 707 22.30 -12.45 1.20
C THR A 707 21.09 -13.36 1.44
N ARG A 708 21.35 -14.61 1.81
CA ARG A 708 20.41 -15.47 2.56
C ARG A 708 21.14 -16.72 3.04
N CYS A 709 21.60 -16.66 4.30
CA CYS A 709 21.59 -17.76 5.28
C CYS A 709 22.36 -17.29 6.52
N GLN A 710 21.64 -16.77 7.51
CA GLN A 710 21.90 -16.99 8.94
C GLN A 710 20.66 -16.57 9.76
N GLN A 711 19.56 -17.30 9.55
CA GLN A 711 18.60 -17.84 10.52
C GLN A 711 17.45 -18.49 9.76
#